data_AF-A0A1H1REM2-F1
#
_entry.id   AF-A0A1H1REM2-F1
#
_cell.length_a   1.000
_cell.length_b   1.000
_cell.length_c   1.000
_cell.angle_alpha   90.00
_cell.angle_beta   90.00
_cell.angle_gamma   90.00
#
_symmetry.space_group_name_H-M   'P 1'
#
loop_
_entity.id
_entity.type
_entity.pdbx_description
1 polymer ?
#
loop_
_entity_poly.entity_id
_entity_poly.type
_entity_poly.pdbx_seq_one_letter_code
_entity_poly.pdbx_strand_id
1 'polypeptide(L)'
;MGDRAYAALLDGIQSGELPAGYVLGEVEQAERLGVSRTPLREALRRLAADGLVVQQSPRVTVVADLDADDIRSLFEIRRALEETSARLAAVRGDADRFAALAAEFAHVDLTRAEGRDAYYALIARFDAALDDAVANDYIAAALRTVRTHLVRVRRMARDKPARLAASAAEHRTIAEALAARDGDLAAHATHVHLHNALTGILDSLPQRRTLMTVTHHVRVHASSENLVREDQLAWKIAEVAVDQVEVEQPVVDMIINRIIDNAAVAAASLTRAPIVAARAQAFSHPVSTGGAGANLFGTPLDRRTSPEWAAWANGVAVRELDYHDTFLAAEYSHPGDNIPPILAVAQHTGKDGRALVRGIATGYEIQMDLVRAICLHKHKIDHVAHLGPSAAAGIGTLLGLDVETIYQAVGQALHTTTATRQSRKGEISTWKAHAPAFAGKMAVEAVDRAMRGQTSPAPIYEGEDGVIAWMLDGKDAAYEVPLPAAGEAKRAILDSYTKEHSAEYQAQAWIDLARKLGTANPALRDPANIASIVLHTSHHTHYVIGSGANDPQKYDPTASRETLDHSIPYIFAVALQDGGWHHVDSYTPERAGRPDTVALWHKITTAEDAEWTRRYHSEDPDEKAFGGRVEIRLTDGSTVVDEIAVADAHPLGARPFARENYIAKFRLLAEPVLEPAEIERFLELVQRLPELTAAEVAELSIVAKPGLLDDAAAPAGLF
;
A
#
# COMPACT_ATOMS: atom_id res chain seq x y z
N MET A 1 3.98 -15.94 46.18
CA MET A 1 2.74 -15.22 45.80
C MET A 1 2.85 -14.58 44.41
N GLY A 2 4.00 -13.98 44.04
CA GLY A 2 4.22 -13.46 42.68
C GLY A 2 4.12 -14.51 41.58
N ASP A 3 4.73 -15.70 41.75
CA ASP A 3 4.66 -16.78 40.76
C ASP A 3 3.24 -17.30 40.52
N ARG A 4 2.43 -17.34 41.57
CA ARG A 4 1.01 -17.73 41.49
C ARG A 4 0.20 -16.70 40.70
N ALA A 5 0.48 -15.41 40.89
CA ALA A 5 -0.19 -14.35 40.14
C ALA A 5 0.22 -14.35 38.66
N TYR A 6 1.52 -14.55 38.37
CA TYR A 6 2.03 -14.69 37.01
C TYR A 6 1.39 -15.89 36.30
N ALA A 7 1.39 -17.08 36.92
CA ALA A 7 0.83 -18.29 36.32
C ALA A 7 -0.67 -18.16 36.02
N ALA A 8 -1.44 -17.55 36.92
CA ALA A 8 -2.88 -17.36 36.72
C ALA A 8 -3.20 -16.34 35.62
N LEU A 9 -2.46 -15.23 35.52
CA LEU A 9 -2.63 -14.27 34.44
C LEU A 9 -2.18 -14.84 33.09
N LEU A 10 -1.06 -15.56 33.08
CA LEU A 10 -0.56 -16.24 31.88
C LEU A 10 -1.60 -17.24 31.36
N ASP A 11 -2.16 -18.08 32.24
CA ASP A 11 -3.21 -19.03 31.89
C ASP A 11 -4.47 -18.33 31.38
N GLY A 12 -4.88 -17.22 32.01
CA GLY A 12 -6.00 -16.40 31.53
C GLY A 12 -5.77 -15.83 30.12
N ILE A 13 -4.55 -15.37 29.82
CA ILE A 13 -4.17 -14.87 28.49
C ILE A 13 -4.11 -16.02 27.46
N GLN A 14 -3.54 -17.16 27.83
CA GLN A 14 -3.36 -18.32 26.94
C GLN A 14 -4.66 -19.08 26.66
N SER A 15 -5.53 -19.23 27.65
CA SER A 15 -6.88 -19.78 27.50
C SER A 15 -7.84 -18.81 26.79
N GLY A 16 -7.48 -17.53 26.78
CA GLY A 16 -8.21 -16.39 26.22
C GLY A 16 -9.43 -15.96 27.02
N GLU A 17 -9.46 -16.29 28.32
CA GLU A 17 -10.30 -15.59 29.30
C GLU A 17 -9.95 -14.10 29.37
N LEU A 18 -8.68 -13.77 29.15
CA LEU A 18 -8.16 -12.41 29.02
C LEU A 18 -7.77 -12.15 27.54
N PRO A 19 -8.68 -11.64 26.70
CA PRO A 19 -8.42 -11.44 25.27
C PRO A 19 -7.42 -10.29 25.01
N ALA A 20 -6.91 -10.20 23.76
CA ALA A 20 -6.11 -9.06 23.32
C ALA A 20 -6.84 -7.73 23.56
N GLY A 21 -6.10 -6.69 23.95
CA GLY A 21 -6.65 -5.39 24.32
C GLY A 21 -7.36 -5.33 25.69
N TYR A 22 -7.50 -6.45 26.40
CA TYR A 22 -8.10 -6.48 27.73
C TYR A 22 -7.25 -5.68 28.73
N VAL A 23 -7.89 -4.72 29.43
CA VAL A 23 -7.23 -3.86 30.41
C VAL A 23 -7.01 -4.61 31.72
N LEU A 24 -5.74 -4.79 32.12
CA LEU A 24 -5.36 -5.45 33.37
C LEU A 24 -5.27 -4.42 34.51
N GLY A 25 -6.41 -4.13 35.14
CA GLY A 25 -6.47 -3.24 36.30
C GLY A 25 -5.77 -3.82 37.54
N GLU A 26 -4.77 -3.12 38.10
CA GLU A 26 -3.99 -3.63 39.24
C GLU A 26 -4.83 -3.95 40.49
N VAL A 27 -5.90 -3.18 40.75
CA VAL A 27 -6.74 -3.38 41.94
C VAL A 27 -7.64 -4.60 41.74
N GLU A 28 -8.32 -4.63 40.60
CA GLU A 28 -9.24 -5.71 40.23
C GLU A 28 -8.54 -7.07 40.17
N GLN A 29 -7.38 -7.16 39.53
CA GLN A 29 -6.65 -8.41 39.38
C GLN A 29 -6.03 -8.88 40.71
N ALA A 30 -5.67 -7.98 41.61
CA ALA A 30 -5.18 -8.32 42.96
C ALA A 30 -6.30 -8.95 43.80
N GLU A 31 -7.50 -8.37 43.74
CA GLU A 31 -8.70 -8.90 44.41
C GLU A 31 -9.12 -10.25 43.81
N ARG A 32 -9.16 -10.37 42.48
CA ARG A 32 -9.52 -11.61 41.77
C ARG A 32 -8.62 -12.79 42.14
N LEU A 33 -7.31 -12.54 42.27
CA LEU A 33 -6.32 -13.57 42.55
C LEU A 33 -6.07 -13.82 44.04
N GLY A 34 -6.64 -12.98 44.93
CA GLY A 34 -6.45 -13.05 46.37
C GLY A 34 -5.02 -12.71 46.80
N VAL A 35 -4.36 -11.78 46.12
CA VAL A 35 -2.97 -11.36 46.38
C VAL A 35 -2.90 -9.85 46.63
N SER A 36 -1.82 -9.37 47.26
CA SER A 36 -1.60 -7.92 47.39
C SER A 36 -1.08 -7.30 46.08
N ARG A 37 -1.08 -5.96 45.99
CA ARG A 37 -0.65 -5.24 44.77
C ARG A 37 0.83 -5.45 44.41
N THR A 38 1.70 -5.70 45.40
CA THR A 38 3.13 -5.92 45.18
C THR A 38 3.44 -7.17 44.32
N PRO A 39 2.97 -8.39 44.68
CA PRO A 39 3.17 -9.57 43.84
C PRO A 39 2.45 -9.50 42.49
N LEU A 40 1.35 -8.75 42.37
CA LEU A 40 0.69 -8.52 41.08
C LEU A 40 1.53 -7.64 40.14
N ARG A 41 2.09 -6.53 40.65
CA ARG A 41 2.98 -5.66 39.86
C ARG A 41 4.20 -6.41 39.34
N GLU A 42 4.74 -7.31 40.15
CA GLU A 42 5.85 -8.16 39.72
C GLU A 42 5.43 -9.14 38.62
N ALA A 43 4.23 -9.73 38.72
CA ALA A 43 3.67 -10.57 37.67
C ALA A 43 3.45 -9.79 36.35
N LEU A 44 2.89 -8.58 36.42
CA LEU A 44 2.68 -7.72 35.24
C LEU A 44 3.99 -7.30 34.57
N ARG A 45 5.04 -6.98 35.35
CA ARG A 45 6.37 -6.68 34.79
C ARG A 45 6.96 -7.87 34.05
N ARG A 46 6.80 -9.08 34.59
CA ARG A 46 7.27 -10.31 33.94
C ARG A 46 6.50 -10.56 32.65
N LEU A 47 5.18 -10.46 32.66
CA LEU A 47 4.35 -10.56 31.45
C LEU A 47 4.73 -9.51 30.40
N ALA A 48 5.11 -8.30 30.82
CA ALA A 48 5.56 -7.25 29.90
C ALA A 48 6.93 -7.59 29.31
N ALA A 49 7.86 -8.12 30.11
CA ALA A 49 9.15 -8.61 29.64
C ALA A 49 9.01 -9.78 28.66
N ASP A 50 7.99 -10.62 28.85
CA ASP A 50 7.65 -11.73 27.96
C ASP A 50 6.79 -11.28 26.76
N GLY A 51 6.46 -9.99 26.63
CA GLY A 51 5.69 -9.41 25.52
C GLY A 51 4.19 -9.77 25.52
N LEU A 52 3.66 -10.31 26.62
CA LEU A 52 2.25 -10.70 26.72
C LEU A 52 1.32 -9.54 27.09
N VAL A 53 1.88 -8.46 27.61
CA VAL A 53 1.14 -7.24 27.96
C VAL A 53 1.95 -6.02 27.55
N VAL A 54 1.27 -4.95 27.17
CA VAL A 54 1.87 -3.67 26.79
C VAL A 54 1.37 -2.58 27.72
N GLN A 55 2.29 -1.72 28.16
CA GLN A 55 1.95 -0.55 28.94
C GLN A 55 1.59 0.62 28.01
N GLN A 56 0.30 0.90 27.85
CA GLN A 56 -0.19 2.01 27.02
C GLN A 56 -0.07 3.36 27.73
N SER A 57 -0.10 3.38 29.07
CA SER A 57 0.15 4.58 29.88
C SER A 57 0.65 4.21 31.28
N PRO A 58 1.10 5.16 32.12
CA PRO A 58 1.59 4.86 33.48
C PRO A 58 0.62 4.10 34.39
N ARG A 59 -0.69 4.05 34.05
CA ARG A 59 -1.72 3.34 34.82
C ARG A 59 -2.51 2.29 34.01
N VAL A 60 -2.21 2.12 32.72
CA VAL A 60 -2.97 1.23 31.83
C VAL A 60 -2.02 0.22 31.23
N THR A 61 -2.19 -1.03 31.65
CA THR A 61 -1.54 -2.21 31.07
C THR A 61 -2.62 -3.03 30.38
N VAL A 62 -2.39 -3.39 29.12
CA VAL A 62 -3.33 -4.20 28.32
C VAL A 62 -2.67 -5.49 27.87
N VAL A 63 -3.46 -6.54 27.64
CA VAL A 63 -2.98 -7.75 26.97
C VAL A 63 -2.54 -7.39 25.55
N ALA A 64 -1.31 -7.76 25.17
CA ALA A 64 -0.75 -7.48 23.86
C ALA A 64 -1.58 -8.16 22.75
N ASP A 65 -1.74 -7.53 21.60
CA ASP A 65 -2.32 -8.20 20.44
C ASP A 65 -1.29 -9.13 19.76
N LEU A 66 -1.74 -10.00 18.87
CA LEU A 66 -0.88 -10.78 17.97
C LEU A 66 -1.51 -10.76 16.57
N ASP A 67 -0.93 -9.95 15.68
CA ASP A 67 -1.34 -9.91 14.28
C ASP A 67 -0.53 -10.88 13.39
N ALA A 68 -0.77 -10.82 12.08
CA ALA A 68 -0.08 -11.69 11.12
C ALA A 68 1.43 -11.41 11.04
N ASP A 69 1.87 -10.16 11.23
CA ASP A 69 3.27 -9.76 11.16
C ASP A 69 4.01 -10.13 12.45
N ASP A 70 3.34 -10.00 13.61
CA ASP A 70 3.83 -10.54 14.88
C ASP A 70 4.06 -12.05 14.78
N ILE A 71 3.13 -12.78 14.17
CA ILE A 71 3.24 -14.23 13.96
C ILE A 71 4.39 -14.55 12.99
N ARG A 72 4.56 -13.82 11.89
CA ARG A 72 5.71 -14.00 10.98
C ARG A 72 7.03 -13.79 11.71
N SER A 73 7.15 -12.68 12.45
CA SER A 73 8.34 -12.33 13.24
C SER A 73 8.66 -13.40 14.29
N LEU A 74 7.63 -13.94 14.96
CA LEU A 74 7.79 -15.05 15.90
C LEU A 74 8.36 -16.30 15.22
N PHE A 75 7.87 -16.63 14.01
CA PHE A 75 8.32 -17.80 13.27
C PHE A 75 9.72 -17.66 12.67
N GLU A 76 10.21 -16.45 12.40
CA GLU A 76 11.60 -16.20 12.02
C GLU A 76 12.57 -16.62 13.14
N ILE A 77 12.31 -16.15 14.36
CA ILE A 77 13.12 -16.50 15.54
C ILE A 77 13.03 -18.00 15.82
N ARG A 78 11.83 -18.61 15.67
CA ARG A 78 11.66 -20.05 15.87
C ARG A 78 12.50 -20.88 14.93
N ARG A 79 12.56 -20.53 13.64
CA ARG A 79 13.40 -21.24 12.67
C ARG A 79 14.86 -21.23 13.10
N ALA A 80 15.38 -20.05 13.44
CA ALA A 80 16.77 -19.92 13.90
C ALA A 80 17.08 -20.78 15.14
N LEU A 81 16.17 -20.80 16.13
CA LEU A 81 16.39 -21.51 17.39
C LEU A 81 16.09 -23.02 17.29
N GLU A 82 14.95 -23.42 16.73
CA GLU A 82 14.50 -24.82 16.73
C GLU A 82 15.28 -25.69 15.72
N GLU A 83 15.68 -25.15 14.57
CA GLU A 83 16.54 -25.89 13.62
C GLU A 83 17.94 -26.13 14.23
N THR A 84 18.48 -25.12 14.93
CA THR A 84 19.74 -25.27 15.66
C THR A 84 19.61 -26.30 16.78
N SER A 85 18.49 -26.27 17.52
CA SER A 85 18.19 -27.25 18.57
C SER A 85 18.10 -28.68 18.01
N ALA A 86 17.46 -28.88 16.87
CA ALA A 86 17.36 -30.17 16.20
C ALA A 86 18.74 -30.72 15.81
N ARG A 87 19.62 -29.88 15.24
CA ARG A 87 21.02 -30.27 14.92
C ARG A 87 21.77 -30.72 16.16
N LEU A 88 21.66 -29.97 17.25
CA LEU A 88 22.34 -30.29 18.51
C LEU A 88 21.79 -31.57 19.14
N ALA A 89 20.47 -31.75 19.12
CA ALA A 89 19.80 -32.92 19.68
C ALA A 89 20.14 -34.22 18.92
N ALA A 90 20.32 -34.16 17.59
CA ALA A 90 20.77 -35.33 16.81
C ALA A 90 22.16 -35.83 17.26
N VAL A 91 23.04 -34.91 17.68
CA VAL A 91 24.39 -35.25 18.14
C VAL A 91 24.39 -35.69 19.61
N ARG A 92 23.67 -34.97 20.46
CA ARG A 92 23.79 -35.08 21.93
C ARG A 92 22.70 -35.93 22.58
N GLY A 93 21.57 -36.11 21.89
CA GLY A 93 20.39 -36.76 22.42
C GLY A 93 20.49 -38.27 22.51
N ASP A 94 19.52 -38.84 23.23
CA ASP A 94 19.28 -40.27 23.32
C ASP A 94 18.48 -40.75 22.11
N ALA A 95 19.14 -41.49 21.22
CA ALA A 95 18.56 -41.98 19.98
C ALA A 95 17.39 -42.95 20.22
N ASP A 96 17.45 -43.78 21.26
CA ASP A 96 16.39 -44.74 21.59
C ASP A 96 15.13 -44.02 22.10
N ARG A 97 15.33 -42.93 22.86
CA ARG A 97 14.23 -42.05 23.31
C ARG A 97 13.51 -41.40 22.12
N PHE A 98 14.23 -40.91 21.12
CA PHE A 98 13.62 -40.32 19.92
C PHE A 98 12.98 -41.38 19.00
N ALA A 99 13.55 -42.58 18.91
CA ALA A 99 12.96 -43.70 18.17
C ALA A 99 11.61 -44.12 18.78
N ALA A 100 11.52 -44.16 20.12
CA ALA A 100 10.27 -44.42 20.82
C ALA A 100 9.22 -43.33 20.53
N LEU A 101 9.59 -42.05 20.61
CA LEU A 101 8.69 -40.93 20.30
C LEU A 101 8.20 -40.95 18.84
N ALA A 102 9.07 -41.30 17.88
CA ALA A 102 8.69 -41.47 16.48
C ALA A 102 7.63 -42.56 16.29
N ALA A 103 7.79 -43.70 16.98
CA ALA A 103 6.80 -44.78 16.96
C ALA A 103 5.46 -44.33 17.56
N GLU A 104 5.47 -43.53 18.62
CA GLU A 104 4.24 -42.97 19.20
C GLU A 104 3.53 -42.00 18.24
N PHE A 105 4.25 -41.11 17.56
CA PHE A 105 3.66 -40.22 16.55
C PHE A 105 3.05 -40.99 15.38
N ALA A 106 3.59 -42.16 15.03
CA ALA A 106 3.06 -42.99 13.96
C ALA A 106 1.68 -43.62 14.27
N HIS A 107 1.32 -43.76 15.56
CA HIS A 107 0.13 -44.49 15.99
C HIS A 107 -0.91 -43.64 16.72
N VAL A 108 -0.71 -42.32 16.83
CA VAL A 108 -1.66 -41.43 17.51
C VAL A 108 -2.96 -41.28 16.71
N ASP A 109 -4.10 -41.62 17.33
CA ASP A 109 -5.42 -41.52 16.69
C ASP A 109 -6.00 -40.10 16.84
N LEU A 110 -5.87 -39.27 15.81
CA LEU A 110 -6.34 -37.89 15.85
C LEU A 110 -7.84 -37.71 15.56
N THR A 111 -8.57 -38.81 15.30
CA THR A 111 -9.99 -38.75 14.94
C THR A 111 -10.90 -38.46 16.14
N ARG A 112 -10.44 -38.74 17.35
CA ARG A 112 -11.18 -38.56 18.61
C ARG A 112 -10.57 -37.46 19.47
N ALA A 113 -11.37 -36.89 20.38
CA ALA A 113 -10.91 -35.81 21.27
C ALA A 113 -9.77 -36.28 22.18
N GLU A 114 -9.90 -37.48 22.74
CA GLU A 114 -8.90 -38.09 23.63
C GLU A 114 -7.55 -38.29 22.93
N GLY A 115 -7.56 -38.61 21.63
CA GLY A 115 -6.33 -38.78 20.86
C GLY A 115 -5.70 -37.46 20.41
N ARG A 116 -6.48 -36.38 20.26
CA ARG A 116 -5.93 -35.01 20.11
C ARG A 116 -5.25 -34.55 21.40
N ASP A 117 -5.85 -34.81 22.55
CA ASP A 117 -5.23 -34.50 23.85
C ASP A 117 -3.95 -35.31 24.05
N ALA A 118 -3.96 -36.60 23.69
CA ALA A 118 -2.77 -37.45 23.70
C ALA A 118 -1.67 -36.93 22.76
N TYR A 119 -2.02 -36.41 21.59
CA TYR A 119 -1.07 -35.79 20.66
C TYR A 119 -0.40 -34.55 21.25
N TYR A 120 -1.15 -33.65 21.88
CA TYR A 120 -0.56 -32.47 22.52
C TYR A 120 0.35 -32.86 23.70
N ALA A 121 -0.02 -33.88 24.47
CA ALA A 121 0.85 -34.45 25.51
C ALA A 121 2.12 -35.08 24.93
N LEU A 122 2.03 -35.71 23.75
CA LEU A 122 3.17 -36.28 23.04
C LEU A 122 4.11 -35.19 22.49
N ILE A 123 3.59 -34.09 21.91
CA ILE A 123 4.41 -32.93 21.54
C ILE A 123 5.17 -32.38 22.75
N ALA A 124 4.50 -32.22 23.89
CA ALA A 124 5.15 -31.70 25.10
C ALA A 124 6.32 -32.59 25.58
N ARG A 125 6.17 -33.92 25.48
CA ARG A 125 7.27 -34.87 25.77
C ARG A 125 8.40 -34.80 24.74
N PHE A 126 8.06 -34.61 23.46
CA PHE A 126 9.03 -34.42 22.39
C PHE A 126 9.84 -33.13 22.59
N ASP A 127 9.17 -32.00 22.84
CA ASP A 127 9.82 -30.71 23.14
C ASP A 127 10.74 -30.81 24.36
N ALA A 128 10.32 -31.51 25.43
CA ALA A 128 11.15 -31.74 26.60
C ALA A 128 12.38 -32.61 26.28
N ALA A 129 12.23 -33.66 25.46
CA ALA A 129 13.35 -34.49 25.04
C ALA A 129 14.36 -33.70 24.18
N LEU A 130 13.87 -32.78 23.35
CA LEU A 130 14.70 -31.88 22.56
C LEU A 130 15.47 -30.90 23.46
N ASP A 131 14.77 -30.25 24.40
CA ASP A 131 15.37 -29.29 25.34
C ASP A 131 16.46 -29.96 26.21
N ASP A 132 16.19 -31.16 26.74
CA ASP A 132 17.16 -31.96 27.49
C ASP A 132 18.42 -32.25 26.65
N ALA A 133 18.24 -32.58 25.37
CA ALA A 133 19.33 -32.96 24.47
C ALA A 133 20.18 -31.78 24.00
N VAL A 134 19.60 -30.57 23.90
CA VAL A 134 20.33 -29.36 23.46
C VAL A 134 21.43 -28.98 24.44
N ALA A 135 21.21 -29.17 25.76
CA ALA A 135 22.15 -28.85 26.84
C ALA A 135 22.77 -27.44 26.69
N ASN A 136 21.95 -26.46 26.31
CA ASN A 136 22.33 -25.04 26.18
C ASN A 136 21.27 -24.17 26.86
N ASP A 137 21.62 -23.63 28.02
CA ASP A 137 20.70 -22.85 28.86
C ASP A 137 20.21 -21.56 28.18
N TYR A 138 21.01 -20.97 27.28
CA TYR A 138 20.63 -19.75 26.55
C TYR A 138 19.58 -20.03 25.47
N ILE A 139 19.76 -21.10 24.69
CA ILE A 139 18.78 -21.53 23.68
C ILE A 139 17.48 -21.95 24.36
N ALA A 140 17.59 -22.72 25.44
CA ALA A 140 16.43 -23.15 26.22
C ALA A 140 15.67 -21.95 26.82
N ALA A 141 16.38 -20.92 27.30
CA ALA A 141 15.76 -19.69 27.79
C ALA A 141 15.03 -18.92 26.68
N ALA A 142 15.68 -18.72 25.52
CA ALA A 142 15.07 -18.03 24.39
C ALA A 142 13.82 -18.76 23.86
N LEU A 143 13.89 -20.09 23.74
CA LEU A 143 12.75 -20.92 23.31
C LEU A 143 11.58 -20.87 24.30
N ARG A 144 11.81 -20.78 25.62
CA ARG A 144 10.73 -20.64 26.60
C ARG A 144 9.93 -19.35 26.37
N THR A 145 10.59 -18.22 26.15
CA THR A 145 9.92 -16.95 25.85
C THR A 145 9.11 -17.03 24.56
N VAL A 146 9.68 -17.58 23.49
CA VAL A 146 9.00 -17.75 22.20
C VAL A 146 7.79 -18.69 22.29
N ARG A 147 7.94 -19.84 22.97
CA ARG A 147 6.85 -20.83 23.16
C ARG A 147 5.68 -20.29 23.97
N THR A 148 5.90 -19.25 24.76
CA THR A 148 4.84 -18.64 25.58
C THR A 148 3.76 -17.98 24.70
N HIS A 149 4.16 -17.40 23.56
CA HIS A 149 3.24 -16.86 22.54
C HIS A 149 2.58 -17.95 21.71
N LEU A 150 3.26 -19.09 21.48
CA LEU A 150 2.74 -20.16 20.63
C LEU A 150 1.46 -20.80 21.14
N VAL A 151 1.19 -20.79 22.45
CA VAL A 151 -0.09 -21.29 22.98
C VAL A 151 -1.25 -20.42 22.47
N ARG A 152 -1.08 -19.10 22.41
CA ARG A 152 -2.05 -18.15 21.87
C ARG A 152 -2.24 -18.35 20.37
N VAL A 153 -1.13 -18.47 19.63
CA VAL A 153 -1.14 -18.70 18.19
C VAL A 153 -1.80 -20.04 17.82
N ARG A 154 -1.48 -21.13 18.53
CA ARG A 154 -2.10 -22.45 18.33
C ARG A 154 -3.60 -22.44 18.64
N ARG A 155 -4.06 -21.61 19.59
CA ARG A 155 -5.49 -21.43 19.87
C ARG A 155 -6.21 -20.77 18.71
N MET A 156 -5.60 -19.77 18.08
CA MET A 156 -6.15 -19.09 16.89
C MET A 156 -6.30 -20.06 15.71
N ALA A 157 -5.44 -21.09 15.63
CA ALA A 157 -5.44 -22.10 14.58
C ALA A 157 -6.16 -23.41 14.92
N ARG A 158 -6.99 -23.44 15.97
CA ARG A 158 -7.79 -24.63 16.31
C ARG A 158 -8.80 -24.95 15.19
N ASP A 159 -9.18 -26.22 15.07
CA ASP A 159 -10.27 -26.75 14.22
C ASP A 159 -9.96 -27.17 12.77
N LYS A 160 -8.70 -27.46 12.42
CA LYS A 160 -8.33 -28.10 11.13
C LYS A 160 -7.78 -29.53 11.31
N PRO A 161 -8.63 -30.58 11.31
CA PRO A 161 -8.20 -31.98 11.49
C PRO A 161 -7.10 -32.44 10.52
N ALA A 162 -7.14 -31.97 9.27
CA ALA A 162 -6.14 -32.30 8.25
C ALA A 162 -4.75 -31.73 8.59
N ARG A 163 -4.68 -30.48 9.10
CA ARG A 163 -3.41 -29.87 9.50
C ARG A 163 -2.80 -30.60 10.70
N LEU A 164 -3.63 -31.05 11.64
CA LEU A 164 -3.20 -31.81 12.81
C LEU A 164 -2.57 -33.15 12.40
N ALA A 165 -3.18 -33.85 11.45
CA ALA A 165 -2.64 -35.09 10.90
C ALA A 165 -1.30 -34.87 10.18
N ALA A 166 -1.19 -33.83 9.36
CA ALA A 166 0.07 -33.45 8.73
C ALA A 166 1.15 -33.09 9.78
N SER A 167 0.76 -32.39 10.86
CA SER A 167 1.68 -32.02 11.95
C SER A 167 2.22 -33.24 12.67
N ALA A 168 1.41 -34.27 12.91
CA ALA A 168 1.88 -35.52 13.52
C ALA A 168 2.87 -36.26 12.63
N ALA A 169 2.64 -36.29 11.31
CA ALA A 169 3.59 -36.87 10.36
C ALA A 169 4.91 -36.08 10.31
N GLU A 170 4.86 -34.75 10.31
CA GLU A 170 6.04 -33.88 10.36
C GLU A 170 6.88 -34.12 11.63
N HIS A 171 6.24 -34.16 12.81
CA HIS A 171 6.94 -34.45 14.07
C HIS A 171 7.55 -35.84 14.09
N ARG A 172 6.89 -36.84 13.49
CA ARG A 172 7.47 -38.18 13.30
C ARG A 172 8.76 -38.11 12.48
N THR A 173 8.75 -37.41 11.34
CA THR A 173 9.93 -37.27 10.48
C THR A 173 11.10 -36.61 11.22
N ILE A 174 10.83 -35.58 12.04
CA ILE A 174 11.86 -34.95 12.87
C ILE A 174 12.41 -35.96 13.89
N ALA A 175 11.55 -36.70 14.60
CA ALA A 175 11.96 -37.69 15.58
C ALA A 175 12.76 -38.86 14.96
N GLU A 176 12.40 -39.31 13.75
CA GLU A 176 13.13 -40.33 13.00
C GLU A 176 14.54 -39.83 12.61
N ALA A 177 14.67 -38.58 12.17
CA ALA A 177 15.96 -37.98 11.86
C ALA A 177 16.86 -37.84 13.10
N LEU A 178 16.28 -37.43 14.24
CA LEU A 178 16.98 -37.37 15.52
C LEU A 178 17.45 -38.75 16.00
N ALA A 179 16.61 -39.79 15.85
CA ALA A 179 16.96 -41.18 16.17
C ALA A 179 18.09 -41.72 15.27
N ALA A 180 18.08 -41.34 13.99
CA ALA A 180 19.14 -41.67 13.04
C ALA A 180 20.44 -40.87 13.26
N ARG A 181 20.43 -39.91 14.19
CA ARG A 181 21.53 -38.96 14.45
C ARG A 181 21.90 -38.11 13.23
N ASP A 182 20.95 -37.87 12.34
CA ASP A 182 21.12 -37.03 11.16
C ASP A 182 20.68 -35.59 11.47
N GLY A 183 21.65 -34.77 11.88
CA GLY A 183 21.39 -33.40 12.28
C GLY A 183 20.94 -32.50 11.14
N ASP A 184 21.40 -32.75 9.90
CA ASP A 184 20.99 -31.96 8.73
C ASP A 184 19.55 -32.26 8.35
N LEU A 185 19.19 -33.55 8.30
CA LEU A 185 17.83 -33.97 8.04
C LEU A 185 16.87 -33.51 9.14
N ALA A 186 17.29 -33.57 10.42
CA ALA A 186 16.48 -33.10 11.54
C ALA A 186 16.20 -31.60 11.43
N ALA A 187 17.22 -30.77 11.15
CA ALA A 187 17.03 -29.33 10.94
C ALA A 187 16.11 -29.04 9.75
N HIS A 188 16.30 -29.73 8.63
CA HIS A 188 15.49 -29.51 7.44
C HIS A 188 14.02 -29.93 7.65
N ALA A 189 13.79 -31.07 8.33
CA ALA A 189 12.44 -31.49 8.69
C ALA A 189 11.77 -30.49 9.65
N THR A 190 12.51 -29.93 10.61
CA THR A 190 12.04 -28.84 11.49
C THR A 190 11.71 -27.58 10.69
N HIS A 191 12.55 -27.19 9.73
CA HIS A 191 12.29 -26.06 8.84
C HIS A 191 10.95 -26.22 8.10
N VAL A 192 10.74 -27.37 7.47
CA VAL A 192 9.49 -27.67 6.73
C VAL A 192 8.28 -27.66 7.66
N HIS A 193 8.39 -28.26 8.85
CA HIS A 193 7.32 -28.24 9.85
C HIS A 193 6.94 -26.80 10.25
N LEU A 194 7.92 -25.95 10.51
CA LEU A 194 7.70 -24.55 10.90
C LEU A 194 7.08 -23.73 9.77
N HIS A 195 7.51 -23.93 8.52
CA HIS A 195 6.92 -23.31 7.35
C HIS A 195 5.43 -23.70 7.17
N ASN A 196 5.13 -25.00 7.26
CA ASN A 196 3.76 -25.50 7.13
C ASN A 196 2.87 -25.07 8.30
N ALA A 197 3.44 -24.96 9.50
CA ALA A 197 2.74 -24.43 10.68
C ALA A 197 2.40 -22.95 10.50
N LEU A 198 3.35 -22.11 10.06
CA LEU A 198 3.12 -20.69 9.79
C LEU A 198 2.00 -20.51 8.76
N THR A 199 2.11 -21.18 7.62
CA THR A 199 1.12 -21.12 6.54
C THR A 199 -0.27 -21.49 7.06
N GLY A 200 -0.39 -22.66 7.72
CA GLY A 200 -1.68 -23.11 8.24
C GLY A 200 -2.29 -22.21 9.32
N ILE A 201 -1.45 -21.52 10.11
CA ILE A 201 -1.87 -20.51 11.10
C ILE A 201 -2.38 -19.25 10.40
N LEU A 202 -1.62 -18.70 9.45
CA LEU A 202 -2.04 -17.51 8.70
C LEU A 202 -3.38 -17.76 7.97
N ASP A 203 -3.57 -18.96 7.40
CA ASP A 203 -4.83 -19.40 6.78
C ASP A 203 -6.01 -19.57 7.76
N SER A 204 -5.75 -19.54 9.08
CA SER A 204 -6.76 -19.74 10.12
C SER A 204 -7.09 -18.47 10.90
N LEU A 205 -6.29 -17.41 10.73
CA LEU A 205 -6.65 -16.10 11.22
C LEU A 205 -7.97 -15.67 10.57
N PRO A 206 -8.85 -14.94 11.29
CA PRO A 206 -10.05 -14.40 10.69
C PRO A 206 -9.66 -13.68 9.41
N GLN A 207 -10.08 -14.22 8.27
CA GLN A 207 -10.05 -13.46 7.03
C GLN A 207 -10.78 -12.15 7.34
N ARG A 208 -10.17 -11.01 6.98
CA ARG A 208 -10.87 -9.71 6.99
C ARG A 208 -12.28 -10.00 6.48
N ARG A 209 -13.28 -9.71 7.32
CA ARG A 209 -14.71 -9.95 7.06
C ARG A 209 -14.94 -9.77 5.56
N THR A 210 -15.33 -10.83 4.85
CA THR A 210 -15.49 -10.77 3.39
C THR A 210 -16.44 -9.63 3.09
N LEU A 211 -15.88 -8.55 2.55
CA LEU A 211 -16.58 -7.33 2.18
C LEU A 211 -17.75 -7.72 1.27
N MET A 212 -18.97 -7.30 1.62
CA MET A 212 -20.07 -7.39 0.67
C MET A 212 -19.90 -6.27 -0.36
N THR A 213 -19.27 -6.62 -1.49
CA THR A 213 -19.26 -5.79 -2.68
C THR A 213 -20.51 -6.14 -3.50
N VAL A 214 -21.24 -5.12 -3.96
CA VAL A 214 -22.33 -5.30 -4.93
C VAL A 214 -21.76 -5.03 -6.31
N THR A 215 -21.90 -6.00 -7.21
CA THR A 215 -21.55 -5.82 -8.61
C THR A 215 -22.74 -5.25 -9.36
N HIS A 216 -22.57 -4.06 -9.93
CA HIS A 216 -23.58 -3.36 -10.71
C HIS A 216 -23.36 -3.63 -12.20
N HIS A 217 -24.36 -4.23 -12.84
CA HIS A 217 -24.37 -4.44 -14.29
C HIS A 217 -24.78 -3.13 -14.99
N VAL A 218 -23.81 -2.47 -15.62
CA VAL A 218 -23.97 -1.16 -16.27
C VAL A 218 -23.93 -1.35 -17.77
N ARG A 219 -25.07 -1.23 -18.45
CA ARG A 219 -25.19 -1.36 -19.91
C ARG A 219 -25.75 -0.09 -20.53
N VAL A 220 -25.64 0.03 -21.85
CA VAL A 220 -26.32 1.10 -22.59
C VAL A 220 -27.84 0.82 -22.66
N HIS A 221 -28.63 1.88 -22.56
CA HIS A 221 -30.08 1.89 -22.70
C HIS A 221 -30.50 2.86 -23.81
N ALA A 222 -31.38 2.41 -24.70
CA ALA A 222 -32.03 3.29 -25.66
C ALA A 222 -32.91 4.32 -24.94
N SER A 223 -33.09 5.50 -25.51
CA SER A 223 -33.92 6.57 -24.91
C SER A 223 -35.36 6.12 -24.62
N SER A 224 -35.86 5.10 -25.35
CA SER A 224 -37.18 4.50 -25.15
C SER A 224 -37.29 3.55 -23.94
N GLU A 225 -36.19 3.06 -23.38
CA GLU A 225 -36.18 2.09 -22.26
C GLU A 225 -36.44 2.74 -20.89
N ASN A 226 -36.32 4.07 -20.78
CA ASN A 226 -36.60 4.85 -19.56
C ASN A 226 -35.97 4.26 -18.27
N LEU A 227 -34.64 4.14 -18.26
CA LEU A 227 -33.86 3.74 -17.08
C LEU A 227 -34.11 4.73 -15.92
N VAL A 228 -34.68 4.24 -14.82
CA VAL A 228 -34.93 5.05 -13.62
C VAL A 228 -33.61 5.49 -12.99
N ARG A 229 -33.60 6.66 -12.34
CA ARG A 229 -32.36 7.28 -11.84
C ARG A 229 -31.66 6.41 -10.82
N GLU A 230 -32.43 5.76 -9.96
CA GLU A 230 -31.96 4.91 -8.88
C GLU A 230 -31.16 3.70 -9.38
N ASP A 231 -31.37 3.28 -10.63
CA ASP A 231 -30.67 2.17 -11.27
C ASP A 231 -29.43 2.63 -12.06
N GLN A 232 -29.17 3.94 -12.16
CA GLN A 232 -28.00 4.49 -12.85
C GLN A 232 -26.75 4.42 -11.95
N LEU A 233 -25.60 4.12 -12.54
CA LEU A 233 -24.31 4.05 -11.85
C LEU A 233 -23.98 5.35 -11.12
N ALA A 234 -24.26 6.51 -11.74
CA ALA A 234 -24.04 7.81 -11.10
C ALA A 234 -24.86 7.97 -9.80
N TRP A 235 -26.05 7.36 -9.74
CA TRP A 235 -26.87 7.34 -8.52
C TRP A 235 -26.30 6.37 -7.49
N LYS A 236 -25.84 5.19 -7.93
CA LYS A 236 -25.17 4.21 -7.04
C LYS A 236 -23.90 4.79 -6.40
N ILE A 237 -23.11 5.55 -7.16
CA ILE A 237 -21.96 6.31 -6.64
C ILE A 237 -22.43 7.32 -5.58
N ALA A 238 -23.53 8.03 -5.81
CA ALA A 238 -24.08 8.98 -4.84
C ALA A 238 -24.59 8.29 -3.57
N GLU A 239 -25.19 7.09 -3.67
CA GLU A 239 -25.59 6.27 -2.51
C GLU A 239 -24.38 5.87 -1.66
N VAL A 240 -23.28 5.44 -2.29
CA VAL A 240 -22.01 5.15 -1.58
C VAL A 240 -21.46 6.41 -0.90
N ALA A 241 -21.56 7.57 -1.54
CA ALA A 241 -21.03 8.83 -1.03
C ALA A 241 -21.79 9.37 0.18
N VAL A 242 -23.13 9.22 0.22
CA VAL A 242 -23.92 9.66 1.38
C VAL A 242 -23.83 8.71 2.57
N ASP A 243 -23.36 7.48 2.35
CA ASP A 243 -23.33 6.46 3.39
C ASP A 243 -22.45 6.88 4.59
N GLN A 244 -23.04 6.81 5.78
CA GLN A 244 -22.48 7.32 7.03
C GLN A 244 -21.55 6.31 7.73
N VAL A 245 -21.13 5.25 7.04
CA VAL A 245 -20.15 4.27 7.56
C VAL A 245 -18.88 4.96 8.03
N GLU A 246 -18.42 4.62 9.22
CA GLU A 246 -17.18 5.14 9.77
C GLU A 246 -15.96 4.60 9.02
N VAL A 247 -14.93 5.46 8.92
CA VAL A 247 -13.67 5.09 8.27
C VAL A 247 -12.84 4.28 9.25
N GLU A 248 -12.43 3.08 8.86
CA GLU A 248 -11.64 2.20 9.71
C GLU A 248 -10.22 2.72 9.92
N GLN A 249 -9.62 2.41 11.07
CA GLN A 249 -8.29 2.91 11.42
C GLN A 249 -7.22 2.65 10.35
N PRO A 250 -7.10 1.46 9.72
CA PRO A 250 -6.11 1.25 8.66
C PRO A 250 -6.29 2.19 7.45
N VAL A 251 -7.55 2.53 7.13
CA VAL A 251 -7.89 3.47 6.06
C VAL A 251 -7.49 4.88 6.46
N VAL A 252 -7.77 5.29 7.71
CA VAL A 252 -7.31 6.57 8.27
C VAL A 252 -5.78 6.68 8.21
N ASP A 253 -5.07 5.64 8.65
CA ASP A 253 -3.61 5.61 8.68
C ASP A 253 -3.01 5.75 7.27
N MET A 254 -3.64 5.11 6.29
CA MET A 254 -3.24 5.22 4.89
C MET A 254 -3.57 6.60 4.31
N ILE A 255 -4.72 7.21 4.63
CA ILE A 255 -5.04 8.58 4.20
C ILE A 255 -3.96 9.55 4.70
N ILE A 256 -3.56 9.45 5.96
CA ILE A 256 -2.49 10.28 6.50
C ILE A 256 -1.18 10.05 5.72
N ASN A 257 -0.83 8.79 5.42
CA ASN A 257 0.33 8.47 4.59
C ASN A 257 0.25 9.14 3.21
N ARG A 258 -0.91 9.13 2.56
CA ARG A 258 -1.13 9.74 1.25
C ARG A 258 -1.08 11.27 1.26
N ILE A 259 -1.52 11.92 2.34
CA ILE A 259 -1.36 13.36 2.50
C ILE A 259 0.13 13.72 2.69
N ILE A 260 0.87 12.94 3.49
CA ILE A 260 2.33 13.11 3.65
C ILE A 260 3.04 12.92 2.31
N ASP A 261 2.66 11.89 1.56
CA ASP A 261 3.24 11.57 0.25
C ASP A 261 2.98 12.69 -0.78
N ASN A 262 1.74 13.16 -0.88
CA ASN A 262 1.38 14.28 -1.74
C ASN A 262 2.16 15.55 -1.37
N ALA A 263 2.30 15.87 -0.07
CA ALA A 263 3.09 17.01 0.38
C ALA A 263 4.59 16.85 0.05
N ALA A 264 5.12 15.63 0.09
CA ALA A 264 6.51 15.33 -0.29
C ALA A 264 6.75 15.64 -1.77
N VAL A 265 5.84 15.18 -2.63
CA VAL A 265 5.93 15.42 -4.08
C VAL A 265 5.74 16.89 -4.40
N ALA A 266 4.79 17.55 -3.75
CA ALA A 266 4.57 18.99 -3.90
C ALA A 266 5.78 19.82 -3.46
N ALA A 267 6.44 19.45 -2.35
CA ALA A 267 7.65 20.12 -1.88
C ALA A 267 8.76 20.06 -2.94
N ALA A 268 9.04 18.88 -3.48
CA ALA A 268 10.07 18.69 -4.52
C ALA A 268 9.73 19.38 -5.86
N SER A 269 8.49 19.83 -6.07
CA SER A 269 8.04 20.43 -7.33
C SER A 269 7.80 21.95 -7.28
N LEU A 270 7.92 22.59 -6.10
CA LEU A 270 7.51 23.98 -5.84
C LEU A 270 8.06 25.04 -6.82
N THR A 271 9.28 24.84 -7.31
CA THR A 271 10.01 25.78 -8.18
C THR A 271 9.96 25.40 -9.66
N ARG A 272 9.30 24.29 -10.01
CA ARG A 272 9.20 23.84 -11.40
C ARG A 272 8.19 24.70 -12.18
N ALA A 273 8.50 24.96 -13.45
CA ALA A 273 7.75 25.91 -14.28
C ALA A 273 6.23 25.66 -14.33
N PRO A 274 5.72 24.41 -14.44
CA PRO A 274 4.27 24.15 -14.42
C PRO A 274 3.59 24.62 -13.12
N ILE A 275 4.24 24.41 -11.97
CA ILE A 275 3.73 24.80 -10.65
C ILE A 275 3.77 26.30 -10.50
N VAL A 276 4.85 26.96 -10.93
CA VAL A 276 4.95 28.42 -10.90
C VAL A 276 3.81 29.05 -11.71
N ALA A 277 3.54 28.54 -12.91
CA ALA A 277 2.45 29.02 -13.76
C ALA A 277 1.06 28.76 -13.13
N ALA A 278 0.81 27.55 -12.62
CA ALA A 278 -0.46 27.20 -12.00
C ALA A 278 -0.74 28.00 -10.70
N ARG A 279 0.30 28.24 -9.89
CA ARG A 279 0.23 29.10 -8.70
C ARG A 279 -0.09 30.55 -9.06
N ALA A 280 0.54 31.10 -10.09
CA ALA A 280 0.24 32.45 -10.57
C ALA A 280 -1.20 32.59 -11.08
N GLN A 281 -1.68 31.61 -11.85
CA GLN A 281 -3.09 31.54 -12.25
C GLN A 281 -4.01 31.53 -11.02
N ALA A 282 -3.73 30.68 -10.03
CA ALA A 282 -4.57 30.59 -8.85
C ALA A 282 -4.62 31.89 -8.04
N PHE A 283 -3.51 32.63 -7.94
CA PHE A 283 -3.52 33.95 -7.27
C PHE A 283 -4.23 35.06 -8.04
N SER A 284 -4.52 34.86 -9.32
CA SER A 284 -5.35 35.77 -10.10
C SER A 284 -6.85 35.64 -9.76
N HIS A 285 -7.22 34.62 -8.98
CA HIS A 285 -8.59 34.34 -8.59
C HIS A 285 -8.73 34.42 -7.06
N PRO A 286 -9.08 35.60 -6.50
CA PRO A 286 -9.12 35.79 -5.05
C PRO A 286 -10.16 34.89 -4.37
N VAL A 287 -10.07 34.83 -3.04
CA VAL A 287 -11.04 34.09 -2.20
C VAL A 287 -12.47 34.47 -2.57
N SER A 288 -13.30 33.46 -2.83
CA SER A 288 -14.71 33.65 -3.15
C SER A 288 -15.49 34.17 -1.94
N THR A 289 -16.58 34.90 -2.17
CA THR A 289 -17.35 35.59 -1.11
C THR A 289 -18.03 34.67 -0.09
N GLY A 290 -18.04 33.36 -0.34
CA GLY A 290 -18.81 32.36 0.41
C GLY A 290 -18.02 31.49 1.39
N GLY A 291 -16.72 31.74 1.61
CA GLY A 291 -15.92 30.92 2.50
C GLY A 291 -14.53 31.48 2.80
N ALA A 292 -13.70 30.69 3.48
CA ALA A 292 -12.41 31.13 4.01
C ALA A 292 -11.26 31.07 2.99
N GLY A 293 -11.54 30.57 1.79
CA GLY A 293 -10.53 30.25 0.77
C GLY A 293 -9.71 29.01 1.12
N ALA A 294 -8.77 28.66 0.24
CA ALA A 294 -7.89 27.52 0.41
C ALA A 294 -6.43 27.91 0.19
N ASN A 295 -5.51 27.13 0.77
CA ASN A 295 -4.08 27.37 0.71
C ASN A 295 -3.44 26.80 -0.55
N LEU A 296 -2.31 27.39 -0.94
CA LEU A 296 -1.43 26.85 -1.96
C LEU A 296 -0.15 26.29 -1.33
N PHE A 297 0.29 25.13 -1.78
CA PHE A 297 1.55 24.55 -1.33
C PHE A 297 2.73 25.49 -1.61
N GLY A 298 3.61 25.61 -0.61
CA GLY A 298 4.78 26.48 -0.61
C GLY A 298 4.51 27.92 -0.21
N THR A 299 3.25 28.35 -0.05
CA THR A 299 2.91 29.76 0.17
C THR A 299 2.50 30.03 1.63
N PRO A 300 2.60 31.28 2.13
CA PRO A 300 2.13 31.63 3.46
C PRO A 300 0.66 31.22 3.70
N LEU A 301 0.35 30.67 4.88
CA LEU A 301 -0.97 30.11 5.20
C LEU A 301 -2.12 31.15 5.24
N ASP A 302 -1.78 32.43 5.34
CA ASP A 302 -2.72 33.56 5.29
C ASP A 302 -3.01 34.03 3.85
N ARG A 303 -2.18 33.65 2.87
CA ARG A 303 -2.39 33.95 1.46
C ARG A 303 -3.23 32.84 0.81
N ARG A 304 -4.52 33.13 0.61
CA ARG A 304 -5.52 32.17 0.14
C ARG A 304 -6.11 32.54 -1.21
N THR A 305 -6.66 31.55 -1.88
CA THR A 305 -7.37 31.67 -3.16
C THR A 305 -8.72 30.94 -3.11
N SER A 306 -9.50 31.06 -4.18
CA SER A 306 -10.71 30.28 -4.42
C SER A 306 -10.42 28.76 -4.46
N PRO A 307 -11.32 27.91 -3.95
CA PRO A 307 -11.05 26.48 -3.75
C PRO A 307 -10.79 25.71 -5.05
N GLU A 308 -11.46 26.05 -6.15
CA GLU A 308 -11.27 25.42 -7.46
C GLU A 308 -9.87 25.73 -8.03
N TRP A 309 -9.36 26.93 -7.77
CA TRP A 309 -8.01 27.33 -8.20
C TRP A 309 -6.92 26.83 -7.25
N ALA A 310 -7.23 26.63 -5.97
CA ALA A 310 -6.36 25.88 -5.06
C ALA A 310 -6.25 24.42 -5.46
N ALA A 311 -7.36 23.77 -5.81
CA ALA A 311 -7.39 22.41 -6.32
C ALA A 311 -6.52 22.27 -7.58
N TRP A 312 -6.61 23.25 -8.49
CA TRP A 312 -5.77 23.34 -9.68
C TRP A 312 -4.27 23.42 -9.35
N ALA A 313 -3.84 24.45 -8.61
CA ALA A 313 -2.42 24.67 -8.35
C ALA A 313 -1.79 23.54 -7.52
N ASN A 314 -2.49 23.08 -6.47
CA ASN A 314 -2.00 21.99 -5.62
C ASN A 314 -2.03 20.64 -6.35
N GLY A 315 -3.02 20.41 -7.22
CA GLY A 315 -3.08 19.21 -8.07
C GLY A 315 -1.89 19.14 -9.03
N VAL A 316 -1.53 20.25 -9.68
CA VAL A 316 -0.33 20.30 -10.54
C VAL A 316 0.93 19.98 -9.74
N ALA A 317 1.08 20.54 -8.54
CA ALA A 317 2.24 20.29 -7.68
C ALA A 317 2.37 18.83 -7.24
N VAL A 318 1.25 18.19 -6.89
CA VAL A 318 1.20 16.77 -6.50
C VAL A 318 1.49 15.85 -7.69
N ARG A 319 1.03 16.19 -8.90
CA ARG A 319 1.17 15.32 -10.06
C ARG A 319 2.48 15.45 -10.81
N GLU A 320 3.13 16.62 -10.77
CA GLU A 320 4.26 16.99 -11.64
C GLU A 320 5.35 15.92 -11.73
N LEU A 321 5.80 15.37 -10.60
CA LEU A 321 6.93 14.44 -10.59
C LEU A 321 6.51 12.98 -10.81
N ASP A 322 5.21 12.73 -10.99
CA ASP A 322 4.64 11.38 -11.11
C ASP A 322 5.09 10.45 -9.96
N TYR A 323 5.18 11.01 -8.74
CA TYR A 323 5.90 10.38 -7.64
C TYR A 323 5.02 10.13 -6.41
N HIS A 324 3.71 10.35 -6.52
CA HIS A 324 2.76 9.95 -5.50
C HIS A 324 2.16 8.58 -5.85
N ASP A 325 1.12 8.17 -5.12
CA ASP A 325 0.52 6.85 -5.28
C ASP A 325 -0.03 6.54 -6.69
N THR A 326 -0.35 5.26 -6.89
CA THR A 326 -0.99 4.78 -8.10
C THR A 326 -1.85 3.55 -7.79
N PHE A 327 -2.74 3.22 -8.71
CA PHE A 327 -3.48 1.97 -8.69
C PHE A 327 -3.65 1.46 -10.11
N LEU A 328 -3.48 0.16 -10.30
CA LEU A 328 -3.47 -0.49 -11.62
C LEU A 328 -4.44 -1.67 -11.59
N ALA A 329 -5.45 -1.67 -12.47
CA ALA A 329 -6.39 -2.77 -12.68
C ALA A 329 -6.77 -2.84 -14.17
N ALA A 330 -8.07 -2.83 -14.52
CA ALA A 330 -8.48 -2.70 -15.92
C ALA A 330 -8.03 -1.36 -16.53
N GLU A 331 -8.04 -0.29 -15.73
CA GLU A 331 -7.42 1.02 -16.02
C GLU A 331 -6.23 1.30 -15.08
N TYR A 332 -5.54 2.41 -15.30
CA TYR A 332 -4.51 2.95 -14.42
C TYR A 332 -4.94 4.29 -13.83
N SER A 333 -4.65 4.54 -12.57
CA SER A 333 -4.98 5.82 -11.94
C SER A 333 -3.94 6.25 -10.91
N HIS A 334 -4.09 7.50 -10.47
CA HIS A 334 -3.40 8.04 -9.31
C HIS A 334 -4.45 8.56 -8.33
N PRO A 335 -4.94 7.71 -7.41
CA PRO A 335 -6.03 8.08 -6.51
C PRO A 335 -5.71 9.25 -5.57
N GLY A 336 -4.42 9.51 -5.30
CA GLY A 336 -3.94 10.67 -4.56
C GLY A 336 -4.31 12.01 -5.18
N ASP A 337 -4.65 12.05 -6.46
CA ASP A 337 -5.18 13.24 -7.14
C ASP A 337 -6.57 13.67 -6.62
N ASN A 338 -7.30 12.83 -5.86
CA ASN A 338 -8.54 13.25 -5.18
C ASN A 338 -8.29 14.18 -3.99
N ILE A 339 -7.11 14.14 -3.38
CA ILE A 339 -6.84 14.86 -2.13
C ILE A 339 -6.86 16.39 -2.33
N PRO A 340 -6.17 16.98 -3.34
CA PRO A 340 -6.16 18.43 -3.53
C PRO A 340 -7.55 19.09 -3.62
N PRO A 341 -8.50 18.60 -4.46
CA PRO A 341 -9.83 19.23 -4.53
C PRO A 341 -10.64 19.05 -3.25
N ILE A 342 -10.59 17.89 -2.60
CA ILE A 342 -11.33 17.63 -1.35
C ILE A 342 -10.78 18.50 -0.21
N LEU A 343 -9.45 18.58 -0.07
CA LEU A 343 -8.80 19.44 0.93
C LEU A 343 -9.10 20.92 0.70
N ALA A 344 -9.04 21.39 -0.55
CA ALA A 344 -9.34 22.79 -0.87
C ALA A 344 -10.78 23.17 -0.47
N VAL A 345 -11.75 22.30 -0.74
CA VAL A 345 -13.15 22.53 -0.30
C VAL A 345 -13.27 22.45 1.21
N ALA A 346 -12.57 21.54 1.88
CA ALA A 346 -12.59 21.42 3.34
C ALA A 346 -12.09 22.71 4.02
N GLN A 347 -10.97 23.26 3.55
CA GLN A 347 -10.42 24.53 4.03
C GLN A 347 -11.38 25.70 3.76
N HIS A 348 -11.93 25.76 2.56
CA HIS A 348 -12.84 26.83 2.16
C HIS A 348 -14.14 26.85 2.98
N THR A 349 -14.69 25.67 3.28
CA THR A 349 -15.99 25.51 3.94
C THR A 349 -15.89 25.27 5.45
N GLY A 350 -14.67 25.27 6.01
CA GLY A 350 -14.44 25.11 7.45
C GLY A 350 -14.82 23.72 7.96
N LYS A 351 -14.50 22.67 7.21
CA LYS A 351 -14.71 21.27 7.62
C LYS A 351 -13.55 20.77 8.46
N ASP A 352 -13.87 19.88 9.40
CA ASP A 352 -12.91 19.27 10.30
C ASP A 352 -12.20 18.07 9.68
N GLY A 353 -11.23 17.53 10.41
CA GLY A 353 -10.40 16.42 10.00
C GLY A 353 -11.18 15.13 9.75
N ARG A 354 -12.21 14.86 10.55
CA ARG A 354 -13.08 13.68 10.37
C ARG A 354 -13.88 13.76 9.07
N ALA A 355 -14.43 14.92 8.74
CA ALA A 355 -15.12 15.13 7.47
C ALA A 355 -14.16 14.99 6.27
N LEU A 356 -12.93 15.52 6.39
CA LEU A 356 -11.89 15.39 5.37
C LEU A 356 -11.51 13.92 5.12
N VAL A 357 -11.30 13.14 6.18
CA VAL A 357 -11.01 11.69 6.11
C VAL A 357 -12.12 10.94 5.38
N ARG A 358 -13.39 11.22 5.69
CA ARG A 358 -14.54 10.59 5.02
C ARG A 358 -14.62 10.94 3.53
N GLY A 359 -14.37 12.21 3.19
CA GLY A 359 -14.32 12.66 1.80
C GLY A 359 -13.23 11.96 0.99
N ILE A 360 -12.01 11.91 1.53
CA ILE A 360 -10.88 11.25 0.86
C ILE A 360 -11.13 9.75 0.70
N ALA A 361 -11.62 9.06 1.75
CA ALA A 361 -11.95 7.64 1.66
C ALA A 361 -12.94 7.36 0.51
N THR A 362 -13.96 8.21 0.36
CA THR A 362 -14.94 8.09 -0.73
C THR A 362 -14.34 8.34 -2.10
N GLY A 363 -13.53 9.39 -2.25
CA GLY A 363 -12.85 9.65 -3.53
C GLY A 363 -11.96 8.50 -3.98
N TYR A 364 -11.21 7.90 -3.05
CA TYR A 364 -10.40 6.72 -3.32
C TYR A 364 -11.26 5.52 -3.73
N GLU A 365 -12.31 5.21 -2.95
CA GLU A 365 -13.21 4.08 -3.23
C GLU A 365 -13.77 4.15 -4.66
N ILE A 366 -14.44 5.25 -4.97
CA ILE A 366 -15.14 5.42 -6.24
C ILE A 366 -14.17 5.36 -7.42
N GLN A 367 -13.00 6.02 -7.34
CA GLN A 367 -12.06 5.99 -8.45
C GLN A 367 -11.51 4.59 -8.67
N MET A 368 -11.13 3.89 -7.61
CA MET A 368 -10.50 2.58 -7.70
C MET A 368 -11.48 1.52 -8.18
N ASP A 369 -12.74 1.59 -7.77
CA ASP A 369 -13.82 0.72 -8.23
C ASP A 369 -14.13 0.92 -9.72
N LEU A 370 -14.20 2.16 -10.19
CA LEU A 370 -14.31 2.47 -11.62
C LEU A 370 -13.10 1.96 -12.41
N VAL A 371 -11.89 2.06 -11.84
CA VAL A 371 -10.64 1.59 -12.43
C VAL A 371 -10.57 0.06 -12.53
N ARG A 372 -11.19 -0.68 -11.59
CA ARG A 372 -11.32 -2.14 -11.68
C ARG A 372 -12.21 -2.57 -12.83
N ALA A 373 -13.26 -1.81 -13.12
CA ALA A 373 -14.31 -2.23 -14.05
C ALA A 373 -14.16 -1.67 -15.48
N ILE A 374 -13.80 -0.39 -15.63
CA ILE A 374 -13.92 0.32 -16.90
C ILE A 374 -12.53 0.77 -17.38
N CYS A 375 -12.00 0.05 -18.38
CA CYS A 375 -10.76 0.45 -19.08
C CYS A 375 -11.05 1.60 -20.06
N LEU A 376 -10.45 2.77 -19.82
CA LEU A 376 -10.49 3.96 -20.68
C LEU A 376 -9.34 3.97 -21.70
N HIS A 377 -8.20 3.36 -21.34
CA HIS A 377 -6.97 3.30 -22.11
C HIS A 377 -7.14 2.55 -23.42
N LYS A 378 -7.96 1.48 -23.43
CA LYS A 378 -8.32 0.76 -24.66
C LYS A 378 -8.98 1.69 -25.70
N HIS A 379 -9.68 2.72 -25.22
CA HIS A 379 -10.41 3.71 -26.02
C HIS A 379 -9.65 5.02 -26.23
N LYS A 380 -8.38 5.09 -25.80
CA LYS A 380 -7.56 6.31 -25.87
C LYS A 380 -8.22 7.49 -25.15
N ILE A 381 -8.91 7.21 -24.06
CA ILE A 381 -9.42 8.20 -23.11
C ILE A 381 -8.44 8.32 -21.95
N ASP A 382 -8.24 9.53 -21.47
CA ASP A 382 -7.39 9.80 -20.32
C ASP A 382 -8.08 9.30 -19.04
N HIS A 383 -7.31 8.70 -18.13
CA HIS A 383 -7.84 8.09 -16.91
C HIS A 383 -8.48 9.10 -15.95
N VAL A 384 -8.24 10.39 -16.15
CA VAL A 384 -8.85 11.47 -15.37
C VAL A 384 -10.38 11.54 -15.53
N ALA A 385 -10.95 10.83 -16.53
CA ALA A 385 -12.39 10.66 -16.66
C ALA A 385 -13.01 9.93 -15.44
N HIS A 386 -12.26 9.06 -14.77
CA HIS A 386 -12.69 8.45 -13.50
C HIS A 386 -12.44 9.35 -12.27
N LEU A 387 -11.49 10.29 -12.36
CA LEU A 387 -11.12 11.20 -11.27
C LEU A 387 -12.15 12.29 -11.00
N GLY A 388 -12.73 12.88 -12.05
CA GLY A 388 -13.77 13.92 -11.90
C GLY A 388 -14.95 13.44 -11.05
N PRO A 389 -15.61 12.32 -11.43
CA PRO A 389 -16.68 11.69 -10.67
C PRO A 389 -16.31 11.34 -9.23
N SER A 390 -15.12 10.76 -9.02
CA SER A 390 -14.68 10.35 -7.69
C SER A 390 -14.42 11.54 -6.77
N ALA A 391 -13.79 12.60 -7.28
CA ALA A 391 -13.57 13.84 -6.53
C ALA A 391 -14.90 14.54 -6.20
N ALA A 392 -15.86 14.55 -7.13
CA ALA A 392 -17.20 15.09 -6.88
C ALA A 392 -17.95 14.31 -5.80
N ALA A 393 -17.88 12.98 -5.83
CA ALA A 393 -18.44 12.12 -4.78
C ALA A 393 -17.77 12.37 -3.42
N GLY A 394 -16.44 12.43 -3.37
CA GLY A 394 -15.67 12.73 -2.16
C GLY A 394 -15.97 14.10 -1.55
N ILE A 395 -16.11 15.14 -2.39
CA ILE A 395 -16.57 16.47 -1.96
C ILE A 395 -18.01 16.39 -1.43
N GLY A 396 -18.88 15.62 -2.08
CA GLY A 396 -20.26 15.38 -1.63
C GLY A 396 -20.32 14.80 -0.21
N THR A 397 -19.51 13.77 0.06
CA THR A 397 -19.37 13.17 1.40
C THR A 397 -18.81 14.16 2.42
N LEU A 398 -17.76 14.92 2.07
CA LEU A 398 -17.15 15.94 2.93
C LEU A 398 -18.18 17.00 3.36
N LEU A 399 -19.01 17.44 2.41
CA LEU A 399 -20.00 18.48 2.65
C LEU A 399 -21.27 17.96 3.34
N GLY A 400 -21.54 16.66 3.25
CA GLY A 400 -22.77 16.04 3.75
C GLY A 400 -23.98 16.33 2.86
N LEU A 401 -23.78 16.33 1.54
CA LEU A 401 -24.83 16.60 0.55
C LEU A 401 -25.78 15.40 0.41
N ASP A 402 -26.97 15.65 -0.13
CA ASP A 402 -27.95 14.61 -0.46
C ASP A 402 -27.60 13.87 -1.77
N VAL A 403 -28.25 12.70 -1.96
CA VAL A 403 -28.01 11.82 -3.12
C VAL A 403 -28.26 12.53 -4.45
N GLU A 404 -29.32 13.34 -4.57
CA GLU A 404 -29.66 14.01 -5.84
C GLU A 404 -28.58 15.04 -6.18
N THR A 405 -28.12 15.83 -5.21
CA THR A 405 -27.04 16.81 -5.44
C THR A 405 -25.75 16.12 -5.89
N ILE A 406 -25.35 15.02 -5.23
CA ILE A 406 -24.12 14.28 -5.61
C ILE A 406 -24.28 13.61 -6.97
N TYR A 407 -25.44 13.02 -7.26
CA TYR A 407 -25.77 12.44 -8.56
C TYR A 407 -25.57 13.46 -9.70
N GLN A 408 -26.10 14.68 -9.55
CA GLN A 408 -25.93 15.72 -10.56
C GLN A 408 -24.46 16.16 -10.68
N ALA A 409 -23.72 16.27 -9.57
CA ALA A 409 -22.31 16.64 -9.60
C ALA A 409 -21.44 15.59 -10.30
N VAL A 410 -21.67 14.30 -10.02
CA VAL A 410 -21.00 13.16 -10.64
C VAL A 410 -21.21 13.17 -12.16
N GLY A 411 -22.46 13.38 -12.62
CA GLY A 411 -22.77 13.45 -14.04
C GLY A 411 -22.10 14.62 -14.77
N GLN A 412 -22.12 15.82 -14.16
CA GLN A 412 -21.43 16.98 -14.72
C GLN A 412 -19.90 16.79 -14.76
N ALA A 413 -19.33 16.21 -13.70
CA ALA A 413 -17.90 15.98 -13.61
C ALA A 413 -17.45 15.01 -14.71
N LEU A 414 -18.07 13.83 -14.84
CA LEU A 414 -17.74 12.87 -15.88
C LEU A 414 -17.80 13.49 -17.29
N HIS A 415 -18.89 14.21 -17.58
CA HIS A 415 -19.09 14.83 -18.89
C HIS A 415 -17.96 15.80 -19.26
N THR A 416 -17.48 16.58 -18.28
CA THR A 416 -16.51 17.66 -18.52
C THR A 416 -15.05 17.22 -18.37
N THR A 417 -14.79 16.07 -17.74
CA THR A 417 -13.43 15.55 -17.51
C THR A 417 -13.07 14.37 -18.42
N THR A 418 -13.93 14.00 -19.36
CA THR A 418 -13.63 12.96 -20.35
C THR A 418 -12.86 13.55 -21.52
N ALA A 419 -11.54 13.32 -21.53
CA ALA A 419 -10.63 13.87 -22.53
C ALA A 419 -9.84 12.78 -23.25
N THR A 420 -9.33 13.11 -24.45
CA THR A 420 -8.43 12.20 -25.19
C THR A 420 -7.13 11.95 -24.43
N ARG A 421 -6.54 10.78 -24.61
CA ARG A 421 -5.24 10.39 -24.01
C ARG A 421 -4.03 10.93 -24.76
N GLN A 422 -4.21 11.89 -25.67
CA GLN A 422 -3.08 12.52 -26.37
C GLN A 422 -2.11 13.22 -25.40
N SER A 423 -2.59 13.57 -24.21
CA SER A 423 -1.81 14.05 -23.06
C SER A 423 -0.64 13.15 -22.64
N ARG A 424 -0.63 11.87 -23.05
CA ARG A 424 0.32 10.84 -22.59
C ARG A 424 1.03 10.10 -23.73
N LYS A 425 1.03 10.64 -24.95
CA LYS A 425 1.66 9.99 -26.13
C LYS A 425 2.32 11.00 -27.06
N GLY A 426 3.51 10.66 -27.59
CA GLY A 426 4.30 11.54 -28.44
C GLY A 426 5.19 12.47 -27.62
N GLU A 427 5.24 13.76 -27.95
CA GLU A 427 5.85 14.77 -27.09
C GLU A 427 4.97 14.98 -25.84
N ILE A 428 5.40 14.41 -24.72
CA ILE A 428 4.65 14.50 -23.45
C ILE A 428 4.82 15.93 -22.89
N SER A 429 3.79 16.75 -23.06
CA SER A 429 3.77 18.13 -22.56
C SER A 429 3.48 18.22 -21.06
N THR A 430 3.68 19.41 -20.49
CA THR A 430 3.32 19.75 -19.10
C THR A 430 1.83 19.55 -18.79
N TRP A 431 0.98 19.40 -19.81
CA TRP A 431 -0.43 19.05 -19.63
C TRP A 431 -0.63 17.72 -18.88
N LYS A 432 0.35 16.79 -18.93
CA LYS A 432 0.32 15.55 -18.13
C LYS A 432 0.12 15.83 -16.63
N ALA A 433 0.72 16.90 -16.10
CA ALA A 433 0.54 17.32 -14.71
C ALA A 433 -0.76 18.09 -14.47
N HIS A 434 -1.24 18.83 -15.47
CA HIS A 434 -2.45 19.65 -15.39
C HIS A 434 -3.74 18.84 -15.57
N ALA A 435 -3.72 17.72 -16.29
CA ALA A 435 -4.91 16.93 -16.59
C ALA A 435 -5.67 16.47 -15.32
N PRO A 436 -5.03 15.88 -14.29
CA PRO A 436 -5.75 15.52 -13.06
C PRO A 436 -6.15 16.74 -12.23
N ALA A 437 -5.31 17.79 -12.21
CA ALA A 437 -5.65 19.05 -11.55
C ALA A 437 -6.89 19.72 -12.18
N PHE A 438 -7.04 19.61 -13.50
CA PHE A 438 -8.22 20.04 -14.24
C PHE A 438 -9.46 19.25 -13.77
N ALA A 439 -9.37 17.93 -13.67
CA ALA A 439 -10.47 17.10 -13.22
C ALA A 439 -10.90 17.45 -11.78
N GLY A 440 -9.94 17.67 -10.88
CA GLY A 440 -10.22 18.14 -9.51
C GLY A 440 -10.89 19.51 -9.49
N LYS A 441 -10.40 20.47 -10.30
CA LYS A 441 -11.03 21.79 -10.46
C LYS A 441 -12.48 21.68 -10.95
N MET A 442 -12.71 20.87 -11.99
CA MET A 442 -14.04 20.66 -12.57
C MET A 442 -14.99 19.95 -11.59
N ALA A 443 -14.48 19.06 -10.73
CA ALA A 443 -15.28 18.44 -9.67
C ALA A 443 -15.79 19.47 -8.65
N VAL A 444 -14.94 20.42 -8.22
CA VAL A 444 -15.34 21.53 -7.34
C VAL A 444 -16.46 22.36 -7.97
N GLU A 445 -16.30 22.74 -9.24
CA GLU A 445 -17.33 23.52 -9.96
C GLU A 445 -18.61 22.72 -10.23
N ALA A 446 -18.50 21.43 -10.52
CA ALA A 446 -19.66 20.56 -10.72
C ALA A 446 -20.50 20.45 -9.44
N VAL A 447 -19.85 20.30 -8.29
CA VAL A 447 -20.53 20.31 -6.99
C VAL A 447 -21.17 21.67 -6.70
N ASP A 448 -20.46 22.79 -6.90
CA ASP A 448 -21.06 24.12 -6.69
C ASP A 448 -22.28 24.34 -7.61
N ARG A 449 -22.20 23.96 -8.89
CA ARG A 449 -23.33 24.03 -9.83
C ARG A 449 -24.49 23.15 -9.36
N ALA A 450 -24.24 21.92 -8.94
CA ALA A 450 -25.28 21.01 -8.45
C ALA A 450 -25.96 21.54 -7.17
N MET A 451 -25.19 22.09 -6.22
CA MET A 451 -25.73 22.74 -5.01
C MET A 451 -26.63 23.94 -5.32
N ARG A 452 -26.48 24.56 -6.50
CA ARG A 452 -27.36 25.62 -7.01
C ARG A 452 -28.57 25.09 -7.79
N GLY A 453 -28.86 23.79 -7.67
CA GLY A 453 -29.98 23.12 -8.32
C GLY A 453 -29.80 22.90 -9.83
N GLN A 454 -28.57 23.01 -10.36
CA GLN A 454 -28.32 22.75 -11.77
C GLN A 454 -28.13 21.25 -12.01
N THR A 455 -28.75 20.74 -13.08
CA THR A 455 -28.78 19.33 -13.42
C THR A 455 -27.66 18.94 -14.41
N SER A 456 -27.48 17.64 -14.61
CA SER A 456 -26.47 17.01 -15.47
C SER A 456 -27.12 16.29 -16.67
N PRO A 457 -26.35 15.96 -17.72
CA PRO A 457 -26.78 14.99 -18.72
C PRO A 457 -27.02 13.63 -18.06
N ALA A 458 -28.15 12.98 -18.36
CA ALA A 458 -28.57 11.74 -17.72
C ALA A 458 -29.32 10.80 -18.68
N PRO A 459 -29.11 9.47 -18.60
CA PRO A 459 -28.05 8.79 -17.85
C PRO A 459 -26.67 9.06 -18.47
N ILE A 460 -25.68 9.45 -17.67
CA ILE A 460 -24.37 9.85 -18.20
C ILE A 460 -23.51 8.66 -18.67
N TYR A 461 -23.57 7.52 -17.97
CA TYR A 461 -22.83 6.31 -18.35
C TYR A 461 -23.66 5.52 -19.37
N GLU A 462 -24.91 5.24 -19.03
CA GLU A 462 -25.81 4.29 -19.69
C GLU A 462 -26.62 4.86 -20.86
N GLY A 463 -26.68 6.18 -21.01
CA GLY A 463 -27.53 6.81 -22.01
C GLY A 463 -27.19 6.39 -23.43
N GLU A 464 -28.18 6.47 -24.33
CA GLU A 464 -28.02 6.22 -25.77
C GLU A 464 -26.91 7.07 -26.39
N ASP A 465 -26.79 8.32 -25.93
CA ASP A 465 -25.69 9.24 -26.26
C ASP A 465 -24.67 9.40 -25.12
N GLY A 466 -24.64 8.44 -24.20
CA GLY A 466 -23.79 8.45 -23.00
C GLY A 466 -22.34 8.05 -23.26
N VAL A 467 -21.52 8.11 -22.21
CA VAL A 467 -20.08 7.82 -22.28
C VAL A 467 -19.81 6.41 -22.79
N ILE A 468 -20.56 5.40 -22.31
CA ILE A 468 -20.34 4.02 -22.74
C ILE A 468 -20.62 3.86 -24.25
N ALA A 469 -21.75 4.42 -24.71
CA ALA A 469 -22.25 4.23 -26.06
C ALA A 469 -21.35 4.84 -27.13
N TRP A 470 -20.76 6.02 -26.88
CA TRP A 470 -20.03 6.78 -27.91
C TRP A 470 -18.54 6.92 -27.67
N MET A 471 -18.10 6.87 -26.42
CA MET A 471 -16.71 7.09 -26.06
C MET A 471 -16.00 5.78 -25.73
N LEU A 472 -16.73 4.72 -25.39
CA LEU A 472 -16.17 3.42 -25.00
C LEU A 472 -16.55 2.30 -25.99
N ASP A 473 -17.13 1.20 -25.50
CA ASP A 473 -17.32 -0.06 -26.23
C ASP A 473 -18.54 -0.08 -27.16
N GLY A 474 -19.29 1.02 -27.26
CA GLY A 474 -20.44 1.12 -28.16
C GLY A 474 -21.78 0.82 -27.48
N LYS A 475 -22.85 0.93 -28.27
CA LYS A 475 -24.26 0.79 -27.82
C LYS A 475 -24.65 -0.59 -27.25
N ASP A 476 -23.87 -1.62 -27.51
CA ASP A 476 -24.15 -3.00 -27.07
C ASP A 476 -23.27 -3.41 -25.87
N ALA A 477 -22.54 -2.44 -25.30
CA ALA A 477 -21.59 -2.67 -24.23
C ALA A 477 -22.23 -2.80 -22.86
N ALA A 478 -21.56 -3.55 -21.99
CA ALA A 478 -21.85 -3.65 -20.58
C ALA A 478 -20.58 -3.80 -19.74
N TYR A 479 -20.64 -3.34 -18.50
CA TYR A 479 -19.57 -3.43 -17.50
C TYR A 479 -20.11 -3.95 -16.18
N GLU A 480 -19.26 -4.65 -15.43
CA GLU A 480 -19.53 -5.07 -14.07
C GLU A 480 -18.77 -4.17 -13.11
N VAL A 481 -19.45 -3.19 -12.50
CA VAL A 481 -18.82 -2.20 -11.63
C VAL A 481 -18.99 -2.63 -10.16
N PRO A 482 -17.93 -2.99 -9.44
CA PRO A 482 -18.01 -3.27 -8.02
C PRO A 482 -18.21 -1.96 -7.26
N LEU A 483 -19.14 -1.93 -6.29
CA LEU A 483 -19.24 -0.86 -5.30
C LEU A 483 -19.50 -1.48 -3.91
N PRO A 484 -19.10 -0.84 -2.80
CA PRO A 484 -19.44 -1.33 -1.47
C PRO A 484 -20.96 -1.43 -1.28
N ALA A 485 -21.43 -2.49 -0.64
CA ALA A 485 -22.82 -2.55 -0.17
C ALA A 485 -23.09 -1.45 0.86
N ALA A 486 -24.36 -1.06 1.01
CA ALA A 486 -24.75 -0.12 2.05
C ALA A 486 -24.34 -0.62 3.44
N GLY A 487 -23.65 0.22 4.22
CA GLY A 487 -23.12 -0.13 5.54
C GLY A 487 -21.70 -0.71 5.51
N GLU A 488 -21.11 -0.96 4.35
CA GLU A 488 -19.74 -1.46 4.23
C GLU A 488 -18.70 -0.34 4.20
N ALA A 489 -17.53 -0.62 4.80
CA ALA A 489 -16.45 0.36 4.88
C ALA A 489 -15.73 0.50 3.54
N LYS A 490 -15.38 1.75 3.23
CA LYS A 490 -14.60 2.15 2.05
C LYS A 490 -13.12 1.85 2.29
N ARG A 491 -12.60 0.78 1.69
CA ARG A 491 -11.25 0.24 1.96
C ARG A 491 -10.31 0.28 0.76
N ALA A 492 -10.76 0.71 -0.42
CA ALA A 492 -9.99 0.59 -1.65
C ALA A 492 -8.61 1.24 -1.55
N ILE A 493 -8.45 2.34 -0.80
CA ILE A 493 -7.14 3.00 -0.59
C ILE A 493 -6.04 2.05 -0.09
N LEU A 494 -6.39 0.98 0.62
CA LEU A 494 -5.43 -0.02 1.11
C LEU A 494 -4.78 -0.84 -0.01
N ASP A 495 -5.42 -0.88 -1.18
CA ASP A 495 -4.93 -1.57 -2.38
C ASP A 495 -4.11 -0.64 -3.28
N SER A 496 -4.00 0.65 -2.94
CA SER A 496 -3.17 1.60 -3.69
C SER A 496 -1.68 1.39 -3.42
N TYR A 497 -0.85 1.69 -4.41
CA TYR A 497 0.58 1.47 -4.38
C TYR A 497 1.34 2.79 -4.25
N THR A 498 2.31 2.86 -3.35
CA THR A 498 3.22 4.02 -3.31
C THR A 498 4.33 3.88 -4.34
N LYS A 499 4.88 5.01 -4.78
CA LYS A 499 6.15 5.04 -5.52
C LYS A 499 7.28 5.38 -4.57
N GLU A 500 8.22 4.45 -4.41
CA GLU A 500 9.46 4.73 -3.68
C GLU A 500 10.45 5.51 -4.54
N HIS A 501 10.45 5.27 -5.85
CA HIS A 501 11.34 5.91 -6.81
C HIS A 501 10.57 6.86 -7.73
N SER A 502 11.13 8.03 -8.07
CA SER A 502 10.49 8.95 -9.04
C SER A 502 10.70 8.37 -10.43
N ALA A 503 9.83 7.44 -10.81
CA ALA A 503 9.82 6.73 -12.08
C ALA A 503 8.37 6.32 -12.43
N GLU A 504 8.09 5.95 -13.69
CA GLU A 504 6.87 5.21 -14.03
C GLU A 504 6.72 3.97 -13.11
N TYR A 505 5.49 3.63 -12.70
CA TYR A 505 5.28 2.60 -11.68
C TYR A 505 5.80 1.22 -12.12
N GLN A 506 5.65 0.90 -13.40
CA GLN A 506 6.09 -0.33 -14.03
C GLN A 506 7.63 -0.47 -13.98
N ALA A 507 8.37 0.59 -13.67
CA ALA A 507 9.81 0.56 -13.48
C ALA A 507 10.25 0.33 -12.03
N GLN A 508 9.36 0.46 -11.03
CA GLN A 508 9.73 0.39 -9.60
C GLN A 508 10.46 -0.91 -9.25
N ALA A 509 9.87 -2.06 -9.63
CA ALA A 509 10.46 -3.37 -9.35
C ALA A 509 11.80 -3.57 -10.07
N TRP A 510 11.95 -3.01 -11.28
CA TRP A 510 13.19 -3.06 -12.04
C TRP A 510 14.31 -2.24 -11.39
N ILE A 511 13.98 -1.10 -10.77
CA ILE A 511 14.95 -0.32 -9.98
C ILE A 511 15.45 -1.15 -8.81
N ASP A 512 14.55 -1.78 -8.04
CA ASP A 512 14.94 -2.60 -6.88
C ASP A 512 15.78 -3.81 -7.29
N LEU A 513 15.40 -4.51 -8.37
CA LEU A 513 16.17 -5.63 -8.90
C LEU A 513 17.55 -5.20 -9.41
N ALA A 514 17.64 -4.08 -10.14
CA ALA A 514 18.92 -3.55 -10.61
C ALA A 514 19.84 -3.18 -9.44
N ARG A 515 19.32 -2.54 -8.40
CA ARG A 515 20.08 -2.18 -7.19
C ARG A 515 20.57 -3.42 -6.45
N LYS A 516 19.72 -4.43 -6.28
CA LYS A 516 20.07 -5.73 -5.68
C LYS A 516 21.22 -6.38 -6.45
N LEU A 517 21.09 -6.49 -7.77
CA LEU A 517 22.10 -7.08 -8.64
C LEU A 517 23.43 -6.31 -8.63
N GLY A 518 23.39 -4.99 -8.74
CA GLY A 518 24.58 -4.14 -8.72
C GLY A 518 25.29 -4.09 -7.37
N THR A 519 24.57 -4.39 -6.29
CA THR A 519 25.14 -4.53 -4.93
C THR A 519 25.75 -5.91 -4.75
N ALA A 520 25.04 -6.98 -5.14
CA ALA A 520 25.51 -8.36 -5.02
C ALA A 520 26.67 -8.68 -5.96
N ASN A 521 26.72 -8.07 -7.14
CA ASN A 521 27.76 -8.27 -8.14
C ASN A 521 28.21 -6.92 -8.76
N PRO A 522 29.19 -6.23 -8.14
CA PRO A 522 29.69 -4.94 -8.62
C PRO A 522 30.28 -4.99 -10.04
N ALA A 523 30.72 -6.16 -10.54
CA ALA A 523 31.25 -6.29 -11.89
C ALA A 523 30.18 -6.02 -12.97
N LEU A 524 28.88 -6.15 -12.64
CA LEU A 524 27.77 -5.86 -13.54
C LEU A 524 27.61 -4.36 -13.85
N ARG A 525 28.25 -3.48 -13.07
CA ARG A 525 28.19 -2.03 -13.26
C ARG A 525 29.03 -1.55 -14.45
N ASP A 526 30.05 -2.33 -14.81
CA ASP A 526 30.95 -2.01 -15.91
C ASP A 526 30.39 -2.58 -17.23
N PRO A 527 30.01 -1.72 -18.20
CA PRO A 527 29.52 -2.19 -19.49
C PRO A 527 30.51 -3.10 -20.23
N ALA A 528 31.81 -3.04 -19.96
CA ALA A 528 32.81 -3.88 -20.61
C ALA A 528 32.62 -5.38 -20.28
N ASN A 529 32.00 -5.70 -19.13
CA ASN A 529 31.73 -7.08 -18.72
C ASN A 529 30.41 -7.62 -19.27
N ILE A 530 29.56 -6.76 -19.83
CA ILE A 530 28.20 -7.10 -20.26
C ILE A 530 28.19 -7.36 -21.78
N ALA A 531 27.72 -8.52 -22.21
CA ALA A 531 27.43 -8.79 -23.61
C ALA A 531 26.02 -8.28 -23.98
N SER A 532 25.01 -8.62 -23.18
CA SER A 532 23.62 -8.19 -23.37
C SER A 532 22.80 -8.30 -22.08
N ILE A 533 21.75 -7.49 -21.96
CA ILE A 533 20.74 -7.59 -20.89
C ILE A 533 19.36 -7.68 -21.54
N VAL A 534 18.59 -8.69 -21.17
CA VAL A 534 17.20 -8.87 -21.62
C VAL A 534 16.27 -8.87 -20.41
N LEU A 535 15.29 -7.97 -20.43
CA LEU A 535 14.24 -7.88 -19.40
C LEU A 535 12.97 -8.54 -19.93
N HIS A 536 12.65 -9.73 -19.43
CA HIS A 536 11.42 -10.45 -19.73
C HIS A 536 10.29 -9.91 -18.86
N THR A 537 9.27 -9.32 -19.47
CA THR A 537 8.24 -8.53 -18.76
C THR A 537 6.88 -8.60 -19.44
N SER A 538 5.88 -7.92 -18.88
CA SER A 538 4.52 -7.88 -19.42
C SER A 538 4.43 -7.12 -20.75
N HIS A 539 3.37 -7.38 -21.51
CA HIS A 539 3.01 -6.63 -22.72
C HIS A 539 3.04 -5.12 -22.46
N HIS A 540 2.39 -4.66 -21.38
CA HIS A 540 2.33 -3.26 -21.05
C HIS A 540 3.74 -2.67 -20.88
N THR A 541 4.56 -3.28 -20.03
CA THR A 541 5.91 -2.81 -19.77
C THR A 541 6.76 -2.80 -21.04
N HIS A 542 6.67 -3.85 -21.88
CA HIS A 542 7.40 -3.96 -23.13
C HIS A 542 7.05 -2.88 -24.15
N TYR A 543 5.75 -2.63 -24.39
CA TYR A 543 5.28 -1.70 -25.43
C TYR A 543 5.11 -0.26 -24.94
N VAL A 544 5.02 -0.01 -23.64
CA VAL A 544 4.81 1.34 -23.08
C VAL A 544 6.10 1.99 -22.64
N ILE A 545 7.03 1.28 -22.00
CA ILE A 545 8.31 1.83 -21.49
C ILE A 545 9.56 1.02 -21.85
N GLY A 546 9.37 -0.14 -22.45
CA GLY A 546 10.44 -0.98 -22.97
C GLY A 546 10.82 -0.66 -24.41
N SER A 547 11.68 -1.52 -24.96
CA SER A 547 12.15 -1.48 -26.34
C SER A 547 11.04 -1.77 -27.37
N GLY A 548 9.96 -2.44 -26.97
CA GLY A 548 8.81 -2.73 -27.84
C GLY A 548 8.01 -1.48 -28.24
N ALA A 549 8.18 -0.37 -27.52
CA ALA A 549 7.58 0.91 -27.88
C ALA A 549 8.07 1.44 -29.25
N ASN A 550 9.22 0.96 -29.74
CA ASN A 550 9.87 1.43 -30.97
C ASN A 550 10.09 2.95 -31.00
N ASP A 551 10.38 3.52 -29.83
CA ASP A 551 10.62 4.94 -29.61
C ASP A 551 12.14 5.17 -29.44
N PRO A 552 12.84 5.71 -30.45
CA PRO A 552 14.29 5.90 -30.37
C PRO A 552 14.71 6.91 -29.30
N GLN A 553 13.83 7.84 -28.91
CA GLN A 553 14.11 8.81 -27.86
C GLN A 553 14.34 8.13 -26.49
N LYS A 554 13.82 6.90 -26.30
CA LYS A 554 14.10 6.09 -25.10
C LYS A 554 15.49 5.47 -25.05
N TYR A 555 16.31 5.73 -26.05
CA TYR A 555 17.73 5.37 -26.11
C TYR A 555 18.63 6.60 -26.34
N ASP A 556 18.07 7.80 -26.28
CA ASP A 556 18.77 9.07 -26.54
C ASP A 556 19.21 9.73 -25.23
N PRO A 557 20.53 9.93 -25.00
CA PRO A 557 21.04 10.60 -23.79
C PRO A 557 20.66 12.08 -23.67
N THR A 558 20.11 12.68 -24.73
CA THR A 558 19.61 14.06 -24.74
C THR A 558 18.10 14.17 -24.55
N ALA A 559 17.40 13.04 -24.36
CA ALA A 559 15.97 13.02 -24.14
C ALA A 559 15.56 13.78 -22.88
N SER A 560 14.32 14.26 -22.85
CA SER A 560 13.81 14.97 -21.69
C SER A 560 13.66 14.05 -20.47
N ARG A 561 13.55 14.64 -19.28
CA ARG A 561 13.25 13.90 -18.05
C ARG A 561 12.02 13.01 -18.23
N GLU A 562 10.96 13.56 -18.83
CA GLU A 562 9.68 12.89 -19.03
C GLU A 562 9.83 11.65 -19.92
N THR A 563 10.73 11.68 -20.90
CA THR A 563 11.08 10.50 -21.71
C THR A 563 11.93 9.50 -20.94
N LEU A 564 12.95 9.95 -20.20
CA LEU A 564 13.83 9.06 -19.41
C LEU A 564 13.09 8.36 -18.27
N ASP A 565 12.12 9.02 -17.66
CA ASP A 565 11.17 8.49 -16.65
C ASP A 565 10.32 7.32 -17.22
N HIS A 566 10.23 7.21 -18.54
CA HIS A 566 9.47 6.19 -19.29
C HIS A 566 10.39 5.31 -20.16
N SER A 567 11.69 5.22 -19.82
CA SER A 567 12.66 4.33 -20.47
C SER A 567 13.21 3.31 -19.48
N ILE A 568 12.63 2.12 -19.44
CA ILE A 568 13.14 1.03 -18.60
C ILE A 568 14.62 0.70 -18.88
N PRO A 569 15.08 0.67 -20.15
CA PRO A 569 16.50 0.43 -20.42
C PRO A 569 17.42 1.44 -19.74
N TYR A 570 17.05 2.74 -19.77
CA TYR A 570 17.78 3.78 -19.05
C TYR A 570 17.73 3.58 -17.54
N ILE A 571 16.51 3.38 -17.02
CA ILE A 571 16.24 3.24 -15.59
C ILE A 571 17.04 2.08 -14.99
N PHE A 572 17.00 0.92 -15.64
CA PHE A 572 17.73 -0.26 -15.20
C PHE A 572 19.25 -0.04 -15.23
N ALA A 573 19.78 0.61 -16.28
CA ALA A 573 21.22 0.91 -16.37
C ALA A 573 21.70 1.81 -15.23
N VAL A 574 20.99 2.91 -14.97
CA VAL A 574 21.37 3.88 -13.94
C VAL A 574 21.22 3.27 -12.54
N ALA A 575 20.11 2.58 -12.26
CA ALA A 575 19.88 1.92 -10.97
C ALA A 575 20.94 0.83 -10.69
N LEU A 576 21.35 0.08 -11.72
CA LEU A 576 22.39 -0.95 -11.61
C LEU A 576 23.75 -0.32 -11.27
N GLN A 577 24.13 0.76 -11.97
CA GLN A 577 25.42 1.42 -11.78
C GLN A 577 25.53 2.16 -10.45
N ASP A 578 24.49 2.91 -10.09
CA ASP A 578 24.54 3.84 -8.96
C ASP A 578 24.14 3.16 -7.65
N GLY A 579 23.40 2.04 -7.72
CA GLY A 579 22.86 1.36 -6.53
C GLY A 579 21.71 2.13 -5.84
N GLY A 580 21.23 3.21 -6.46
CA GLY A 580 20.13 4.03 -5.98
C GLY A 580 19.41 4.73 -7.13
N TRP A 581 18.33 5.43 -6.80
CA TRP A 581 17.54 6.24 -7.73
C TRP A 581 17.14 7.56 -7.06
N HIS A 582 17.51 8.68 -7.65
CA HIS A 582 17.20 10.00 -7.11
C HIS A 582 16.36 10.82 -8.10
N HIS A 583 15.32 11.48 -7.60
CA HIS A 583 14.31 12.18 -8.40
C HIS A 583 14.83 13.36 -9.24
N VAL A 584 16.08 13.80 -9.03
CA VAL A 584 16.76 14.84 -9.83
C VAL A 584 18.04 14.28 -10.43
N ASP A 585 18.94 13.76 -9.60
CA ASP A 585 20.31 13.45 -10.03
C ASP A 585 20.35 12.32 -11.07
N SER A 586 19.43 11.35 -10.97
CA SER A 586 19.28 10.26 -11.94
C SER A 586 18.77 10.74 -13.31
N TYR A 587 18.41 12.01 -13.48
CA TYR A 587 17.90 12.57 -14.72
C TYR A 587 18.74 13.73 -15.28
N THR A 588 19.83 14.11 -14.61
CA THR A 588 20.67 15.23 -15.07
C THR A 588 21.30 14.89 -16.44
N PRO A 589 21.45 15.88 -17.35
CA PRO A 589 22.13 15.65 -18.63
C PRO A 589 23.53 15.07 -18.46
N GLU A 590 24.26 15.50 -17.43
CA GLU A 590 25.60 15.00 -17.10
C GLU A 590 25.55 13.52 -16.72
N ARG A 591 24.55 13.09 -15.94
CA ARG A 591 24.38 11.68 -15.57
C ARG A 591 23.93 10.84 -16.75
N ALA A 592 22.94 11.29 -17.52
CA ALA A 592 22.40 10.54 -18.65
C ALA A 592 23.42 10.39 -19.78
N GLY A 593 24.25 11.41 -20.01
CA GLY A 593 25.27 11.45 -21.06
C GLY A 593 26.59 10.74 -20.72
N ARG A 594 26.71 10.07 -19.58
CA ARG A 594 27.92 9.31 -19.20
C ARG A 594 28.24 8.23 -20.24
N PRO A 595 29.47 8.20 -20.83
CA PRO A 595 29.78 7.26 -21.90
C PRO A 595 29.61 5.78 -21.53
N ASP A 596 29.95 5.42 -20.30
CA ASP A 596 29.79 4.06 -19.76
C ASP A 596 28.31 3.70 -19.53
N THR A 597 27.49 4.66 -19.09
CA THR A 597 26.03 4.48 -18.97
C THR A 597 25.37 4.29 -20.32
N VAL A 598 25.69 5.13 -21.31
CA VAL A 598 25.14 5.00 -22.67
C VAL A 598 25.53 3.64 -23.27
N ALA A 599 26.78 3.21 -23.07
CA ALA A 599 27.23 1.88 -23.51
C ALA A 599 26.48 0.72 -22.84
N LEU A 600 26.15 0.83 -21.55
CA LEU A 600 25.36 -0.18 -20.84
C LEU A 600 23.89 -0.16 -21.27
N TRP A 601 23.30 1.03 -21.31
CA TRP A 601 21.92 1.28 -21.70
C TRP A 601 21.59 0.70 -23.08
N HIS A 602 22.49 0.89 -24.06
CA HIS A 602 22.32 0.34 -25.41
C HIS A 602 22.46 -1.18 -25.50
N LYS A 603 22.86 -1.86 -24.42
CA LYS A 603 22.87 -3.33 -24.31
C LYS A 603 21.60 -3.89 -23.67
N ILE A 604 20.69 -3.04 -23.18
CA ILE A 604 19.46 -3.44 -22.50
C ILE A 604 18.30 -3.42 -23.49
N THR A 605 17.61 -4.55 -23.58
CA THR A 605 16.38 -4.73 -24.34
C THR A 605 15.31 -5.36 -23.47
N THR A 606 14.05 -5.23 -23.88
CA THR A 606 12.92 -5.88 -23.23
C THR A 606 12.31 -6.91 -24.17
N ALA A 607 11.78 -7.99 -23.62
CA ALA A 607 11.01 -9.00 -24.33
C ALA A 607 9.68 -9.20 -23.61
N GLU A 608 8.58 -9.24 -24.37
CA GLU A 608 7.30 -9.66 -23.83
C GLU A 608 7.36 -11.15 -23.46
N ASP A 609 6.85 -11.47 -22.27
CA ASP A 609 6.68 -12.81 -21.78
C ASP A 609 5.20 -13.01 -21.42
N ALA A 610 4.63 -14.11 -21.92
CA ALA A 610 3.20 -14.40 -21.78
C ALA A 610 2.79 -14.61 -20.31
N GLU A 611 3.67 -15.19 -19.49
CA GLU A 611 3.42 -15.41 -18.06
C GLU A 611 3.35 -14.09 -17.31
N TRP A 612 4.34 -13.22 -17.52
CA TRP A 612 4.37 -11.89 -16.91
C TRP A 612 3.21 -11.01 -17.38
N THR A 613 2.76 -11.19 -18.63
CA THR A 613 1.55 -10.53 -19.15
C THR A 613 0.28 -11.02 -18.48
N ARG A 614 0.12 -12.34 -18.29
CA ARG A 614 -1.03 -12.89 -17.56
C ARG A 614 -1.07 -12.32 -16.14
N ARG A 615 0.05 -12.38 -15.43
CA ARG A 615 0.16 -11.89 -14.04
C ARG A 615 -0.11 -10.39 -13.94
N TYR A 616 0.33 -9.59 -14.91
CA TYR A 616 0.05 -8.14 -14.95
C TYR A 616 -1.45 -7.83 -14.98
N HIS A 617 -2.23 -8.65 -15.69
CA HIS A 617 -3.68 -8.50 -15.82
C HIS A 617 -4.49 -9.29 -14.80
N SER A 618 -3.84 -9.98 -13.85
CA SER A 618 -4.56 -10.72 -12.83
C SER A 618 -5.37 -9.79 -11.92
N GLU A 619 -6.61 -10.18 -11.65
CA GLU A 619 -7.44 -9.58 -10.61
C GLU A 619 -7.15 -10.18 -9.23
N ASP A 620 -6.52 -11.36 -9.19
CA ASP A 620 -6.03 -11.98 -7.96
C ASP A 620 -4.77 -11.24 -7.48
N PRO A 621 -4.80 -10.57 -6.32
CA PRO A 621 -3.65 -9.87 -5.76
C PRO A 621 -2.42 -10.76 -5.58
N ASP A 622 -2.60 -12.05 -5.28
CA ASP A 622 -1.50 -12.99 -5.02
C ASP A 622 -0.74 -13.38 -6.30
N GLU A 623 -1.43 -13.34 -7.46
CA GLU A 623 -0.80 -13.56 -8.76
C GLU A 623 -0.25 -12.27 -9.38
N LYS A 624 -0.83 -11.12 -9.01
CA LYS A 624 -0.59 -9.84 -9.67
C LYS A 624 0.87 -9.40 -9.57
N ALA A 625 1.46 -9.11 -10.73
CA ALA A 625 2.87 -8.75 -10.82
C ALA A 625 3.12 -7.63 -11.82
N PHE A 626 4.07 -6.75 -11.50
CA PHE A 626 4.45 -5.60 -12.32
C PHE A 626 5.93 -5.62 -12.73
N GLY A 627 6.71 -6.57 -12.19
CA GLY A 627 8.13 -6.74 -12.50
C GLY A 627 8.41 -7.69 -13.66
N GLY A 628 9.33 -8.62 -13.45
CA GLY A 628 9.75 -9.58 -14.45
C GLY A 628 11.03 -10.32 -14.10
N ARG A 629 11.60 -11.00 -15.09
CA ARG A 629 12.88 -11.72 -15.01
C ARG A 629 13.93 -11.02 -15.85
N VAL A 630 15.12 -10.81 -15.31
CA VAL A 630 16.29 -10.32 -16.07
C VAL A 630 17.22 -11.47 -16.42
N GLU A 631 17.76 -11.44 -17.64
CA GLU A 631 18.86 -12.27 -18.08
C GLU A 631 20.03 -11.37 -18.51
N ILE A 632 21.15 -11.47 -17.78
CA ILE A 632 22.38 -10.72 -18.07
C ILE A 632 23.43 -11.70 -18.58
N ARG A 633 23.79 -11.58 -19.86
CA ARG A 633 24.88 -12.35 -20.47
C ARG A 633 26.18 -11.58 -20.34
N LEU A 634 27.19 -12.19 -19.75
CA LEU A 634 28.52 -11.61 -19.59
C LEU A 634 29.43 -11.92 -20.78
N THR A 635 30.47 -11.11 -20.96
CA THR A 635 31.44 -11.27 -22.06
C THR A 635 32.32 -12.51 -21.91
N ASP A 636 32.42 -13.08 -20.71
CA ASP A 636 33.10 -14.35 -20.45
C ASP A 636 32.24 -15.59 -20.80
N GLY A 637 30.98 -15.37 -21.22
CA GLY A 637 30.03 -16.40 -21.61
C GLY A 637 29.13 -16.90 -20.50
N SER A 638 29.31 -16.46 -19.25
CA SER A 638 28.41 -16.78 -18.15
C SER A 638 27.13 -15.93 -18.18
N THR A 639 26.09 -16.37 -17.46
CA THR A 639 24.79 -15.70 -17.40
C THR A 639 24.34 -15.53 -15.96
N VAL A 640 23.85 -14.33 -15.62
CA VAL A 640 23.18 -14.03 -14.35
C VAL A 640 21.68 -13.89 -14.62
N VAL A 641 20.87 -14.62 -13.85
CA VAL A 641 19.40 -14.57 -13.93
C VAL A 641 18.83 -14.29 -12.56
N ASP A 642 17.88 -13.37 -12.47
CA ASP A 642 17.14 -13.05 -11.25
C ASP A 642 15.76 -12.49 -11.65
N GLU A 643 14.83 -12.43 -10.69
CA GLU A 643 13.47 -11.95 -10.95
C GLU A 643 12.87 -11.25 -9.75
N ILE A 644 11.85 -10.44 -10.02
CA ILE A 644 11.06 -9.74 -9.02
C ILE A 644 9.62 -9.59 -9.51
N ALA A 645 8.64 -9.92 -8.66
CA ALA A 645 7.23 -9.84 -9.05
C ALA A 645 6.65 -8.44 -8.87
N VAL A 646 6.92 -7.80 -7.73
CA VAL A 646 6.43 -6.47 -7.35
C VAL A 646 7.56 -5.69 -6.69
N ALA A 647 7.50 -4.36 -6.73
CA ALA A 647 8.49 -3.51 -6.09
C ALA A 647 8.56 -3.75 -4.58
N ASP A 648 9.70 -3.47 -3.96
CA ASP A 648 9.89 -3.73 -2.52
C ASP A 648 8.85 -2.97 -1.68
N ALA A 649 8.57 -1.72 -2.06
CA ALA A 649 7.61 -0.82 -1.41
C ALA A 649 6.13 -1.17 -1.61
N HIS A 650 5.80 -2.11 -2.51
CA HIS A 650 4.43 -2.53 -2.77
C HIS A 650 3.79 -3.16 -1.51
N PRO A 651 2.46 -3.11 -1.30
CA PRO A 651 1.81 -3.78 -0.17
C PRO A 651 2.13 -5.28 -0.03
N LEU A 652 2.42 -5.96 -1.14
CA LEU A 652 2.85 -7.35 -1.22
C LEU A 652 4.36 -7.51 -1.48
N GLY A 653 5.13 -6.43 -1.41
CA GLY A 653 6.57 -6.40 -1.65
C GLY A 653 7.39 -6.88 -0.46
N ALA A 654 8.71 -6.92 -0.62
CA ALA A 654 9.62 -7.35 0.45
C ALA A 654 9.71 -6.36 1.62
N ARG A 655 9.37 -5.09 1.39
CA ARG A 655 9.35 -4.02 2.40
C ARG A 655 8.18 -3.06 2.13
N PRO A 656 6.94 -3.49 2.41
CA PRO A 656 5.77 -2.64 2.26
C PRO A 656 5.96 -1.31 2.99
N PHE A 657 5.61 -0.21 2.32
CA PHE A 657 5.86 1.12 2.87
C PHE A 657 4.97 1.40 4.09
N ALA A 658 5.60 1.61 5.25
CA ALA A 658 4.96 2.02 6.49
C ALA A 658 5.13 3.54 6.73
N ARG A 659 4.49 4.07 7.78
CA ARG A 659 4.43 5.52 8.09
C ARG A 659 5.82 6.15 8.13
N GLU A 660 6.78 5.50 8.76
CA GLU A 660 8.17 5.95 8.88
C GLU A 660 8.84 6.13 7.51
N ASN A 661 8.49 5.30 6.52
CA ASN A 661 9.02 5.43 5.18
C ASN A 661 8.41 6.65 4.46
N TYR A 662 7.11 6.91 4.62
CA TYR A 662 6.47 8.13 4.08
C TYR A 662 7.06 9.39 4.71
N ILE A 663 7.31 9.38 6.03
CA ILE A 663 7.96 10.48 6.73
C ILE A 663 9.40 10.67 6.23
N ALA A 664 10.16 9.59 6.04
CA ALA A 664 11.52 9.66 5.52
C ALA A 664 11.54 10.25 4.09
N LYS A 665 10.61 9.81 3.23
CA LYS A 665 10.42 10.38 1.89
C LYS A 665 10.07 11.86 1.93
N PHE A 666 9.15 12.26 2.82
CA PHE A 666 8.79 13.67 3.01
C PHE A 666 10.00 14.50 3.42
N ARG A 667 10.76 14.07 4.43
CA ARG A 667 11.96 14.79 4.88
C ARG A 667 12.99 14.92 3.76
N LEU A 668 13.27 13.83 3.04
CA LEU A 668 14.22 13.83 1.92
C LEU A 668 13.84 14.85 0.84
N LEU A 669 12.56 14.92 0.47
CA LEU A 669 12.08 15.79 -0.60
C LEU A 669 11.85 17.24 -0.13
N ALA A 670 11.55 17.44 1.15
CA ALA A 670 11.22 18.74 1.72
C ALA A 670 12.44 19.51 2.25
N GLU A 671 13.47 18.85 2.78
CA GLU A 671 14.65 19.48 3.40
C GLU A 671 15.33 20.55 2.51
N PRO A 672 15.46 20.36 1.18
CA PRO A 672 16.03 21.39 0.32
C PRO A 672 15.22 22.69 0.30
N VAL A 673 13.89 22.61 0.44
CA VAL A 673 12.95 23.69 0.11
C VAL A 673 12.11 24.22 1.29
N LEU A 674 12.01 23.48 2.41
CA LEU A 674 11.27 23.86 3.61
C LEU A 674 12.22 24.02 4.81
N GLU A 675 11.89 24.90 5.75
CA GLU A 675 12.63 24.99 7.01
C GLU A 675 12.40 23.72 7.87
N PRO A 676 13.39 23.24 8.65
CA PRO A 676 13.20 22.06 9.50
C PRO A 676 12.01 22.16 10.46
N ALA A 677 11.76 23.37 11.00
CA ALA A 677 10.60 23.61 11.86
C ALA A 677 9.26 23.47 11.14
N GLU A 678 9.22 23.81 9.84
CA GLU A 678 8.01 23.69 9.01
C GLU A 678 7.72 22.22 8.67
N ILE A 679 8.77 21.42 8.41
CA ILE A 679 8.66 19.98 8.21
C ILE A 679 8.01 19.32 9.44
N GLU A 680 8.52 19.61 10.63
CA GLU A 680 7.98 19.01 11.85
C GLU A 680 6.57 19.56 12.17
N ARG A 681 6.30 20.86 11.96
CA ARG A 681 4.94 21.42 12.11
C ARG A 681 3.92 20.65 11.26
N PHE A 682 4.21 20.46 9.98
CA PHE A 682 3.32 19.74 9.07
C PHE A 682 3.13 18.28 9.51
N LEU A 683 4.21 17.58 9.88
CA LEU A 683 4.16 16.20 10.34
C LEU A 683 3.38 16.03 11.65
N GLU A 684 3.57 16.92 12.62
CA GLU A 684 2.82 16.89 13.89
C GLU A 684 1.33 17.11 13.66
N LEU A 685 0.97 18.03 12.75
CA LEU A 685 -0.40 18.34 12.39
C LEU A 685 -1.08 17.18 11.65
N VAL A 686 -0.50 16.71 10.53
CA VAL A 686 -1.14 15.71 9.66
C VAL A 686 -1.31 14.36 10.34
N GLN A 687 -0.45 14.01 11.30
CA GLN A 687 -0.57 12.74 12.02
C GLN A 687 -1.78 12.67 12.97
N ARG A 688 -2.39 13.80 13.28
CA ARG A 688 -3.64 13.93 14.06
C ARG A 688 -4.86 14.18 13.17
N LEU A 689 -4.78 13.78 11.89
CA LEU A 689 -5.77 14.14 10.87
C LEU A 689 -7.23 13.99 11.33
N PRO A 690 -7.70 12.85 11.90
CA PRO A 690 -9.11 12.71 12.25
C PRO A 690 -9.53 13.61 13.44
N GLU A 691 -8.59 14.08 14.27
CA GLU A 691 -8.87 14.96 15.41
C GLU A 691 -8.76 16.45 15.08
N LEU A 692 -8.33 16.82 13.87
CA LEU A 692 -8.12 18.23 13.52
C LEU A 692 -9.43 19.01 13.54
N THR A 693 -9.41 20.16 14.20
CA THR A 693 -10.45 21.18 14.08
C THR A 693 -10.45 21.80 12.68
N ALA A 694 -11.52 22.50 12.31
CA ALA A 694 -11.58 23.23 11.05
C ALA A 694 -10.44 24.27 10.89
N ALA A 695 -9.99 24.88 12.00
CA ALA A 695 -8.86 25.80 11.99
C ALA A 695 -7.54 25.08 11.69
N GLU A 696 -7.32 23.92 12.31
CA GLU A 696 -6.15 23.07 12.06
C GLU A 696 -6.15 22.48 10.63
N VAL A 697 -7.31 22.11 10.06
CA VAL A 697 -7.42 21.71 8.65
C VAL A 697 -7.01 22.84 7.70
N ALA A 698 -7.31 24.10 8.06
CA ALA A 698 -6.85 25.27 7.33
C ALA A 698 -5.33 25.53 7.44
N GLU A 699 -4.61 24.73 8.24
CA GLU A 699 -3.15 24.75 8.32
C GLU A 699 -2.48 23.54 7.65
N LEU A 700 -3.27 22.61 7.07
CA LEU A 700 -2.79 21.48 6.27
C LEU A 700 -2.27 21.94 4.90
N SER A 701 -1.12 22.61 4.92
CA SER A 701 -0.30 22.96 3.76
C SER A 701 1.17 23.01 4.20
N ILE A 702 2.08 23.17 3.26
CA ILE A 702 3.51 23.38 3.51
C ILE A 702 3.92 24.80 3.10
N VAL A 703 4.88 25.40 3.79
CA VAL A 703 5.39 26.76 3.53
C VAL A 703 6.86 26.70 3.10
N ALA A 704 7.17 27.26 1.94
CA ALA A 704 8.54 27.29 1.43
C ALA A 704 9.47 28.15 2.27
N LYS A 705 10.79 27.87 2.22
CA LYS A 705 11.82 28.75 2.78
C LYS A 705 11.65 30.20 2.25
N PRO A 706 11.88 31.22 3.10
CA PRO A 706 11.83 32.61 2.66
C PRO A 706 12.72 32.85 1.42
N GLY A 707 12.15 33.47 0.39
CA GLY A 707 12.86 33.80 -0.85
C GLY A 707 13.04 32.63 -1.83
N LEU A 708 12.56 31.41 -1.52
CA LEU A 708 12.60 30.30 -2.48
C LEU A 708 11.67 30.52 -3.67
N LEU A 709 10.45 31.02 -3.41
CA LEU A 709 9.46 31.28 -4.44
C LEU A 709 9.63 32.70 -4.98
N ASP A 710 10.01 32.81 -6.24
CA ASP A 710 10.03 34.08 -6.97
C ASP A 710 8.73 34.27 -7.74
N ASP A 711 7.69 34.73 -7.04
CA ASP A 711 6.38 35.00 -7.66
C ASP A 711 6.44 36.18 -8.65
N ALA A 712 7.46 37.04 -8.58
CA ALA A 712 7.63 38.17 -9.52
C ALA A 712 8.19 37.71 -10.88
N ALA A 713 8.88 36.57 -10.92
CA ALA A 713 9.35 35.92 -12.14
C ALA A 713 8.32 35.00 -12.79
N ALA A 714 7.12 34.87 -12.21
CA ALA A 714 6.07 34.04 -12.79
C ALA A 714 5.63 34.57 -14.18
N PRO A 715 5.39 33.68 -15.16
CA PRO A 715 4.97 34.10 -16.49
C PRO A 715 3.62 34.82 -16.45
N ALA A 716 3.49 35.90 -17.23
CA ALA A 716 2.25 36.67 -17.33
C ALA A 716 1.13 35.85 -18.02
N GLY A 717 -0.07 35.92 -17.45
CA GLY A 717 -1.29 35.33 -18.01
C GLY A 717 -2.26 36.39 -18.55
N LEU A 718 -3.53 35.99 -18.72
CA LEU A 718 -4.61 36.91 -19.13
C LEU A 718 -5.05 37.87 -18.01
N PHE A 719 -4.89 37.46 -16.75
CA PHE A 719 -5.41 38.14 -15.55
C PHE A 719 -4.31 38.83 -14.75
#